data_AF-A0AB36EVR9-F1
#
_entry.id   AF-A0AB36EVR9-F1
#
_cell.length_a   1.000
_cell.length_b   1.000
_cell.length_c   1.000
_cell.angle_alpha   90.00
_cell.angle_beta   90.00
_cell.angle_gamma   90.00
#
_symmetry.space_group_name_H-M   'P 1'
#
loop_
_entity.id
_entity.type
_entity.pdbx_description
1 polymer ?
#
loop_
_entity_poly.entity_id
_entity_poly.type
_entity_poly.pdbx_seq_one_letter_code
_entity_poly.pdbx_strand_id
1 'polypeptide(L)'
;MFSTPKTARLLPIVLALAGMSAPIQAETLFNFVRPLDTVTVTTQDAVLPSVTAETTPEGEVLRRLTFNPAEKPSLRLSPQSGTWDWTQASVMSLHLQSAQDWAITLDVTVESADGKTLRSRIALPAGPAQTLLLPLAATSPRAHGMRAAPPQPWVKDGKRYLLATEVEGELDLSRVTAVVVSLERPNAAQNILLGRFGTEDKNPQTDFYTGLIDAYGQYTRADWPEKAKNDEQLKAAAEKERKQLDEWKAKLPEQDAYGGWLGGPSFEASGFFRTEKHDGRWYLVSPEGHPFFSLGVNTVALDNSQTYVEGREAMFTALPKDGDPLANWYGNGDSRRETGSNKGRAFDHGRWYDFYRANLERTYGPQEPARWVEHSLDRLKAWGFNTVGNWSAAEFGTAQRMPYTLPLSIHGDYATISTGLDWWGGMPDPFDPRFAMAAERAIAIAARDHRDDPWLIGYFADNELAWAGPGSDPKSRYALAYGTLRLTTDVPAKRAFLKQLRDKYRNQQGLSRAWGIDLPAWELMEDPGFEAPLPNPEHPAIEEDLKRFQRFFADTYFKTIAESMKWHAPNHLLLGGRFAASVPEAVESCAQYCDVLSFNFYTREPQHGYDFEYLRKLDKPLMVTEFHFGSRDRGPFWGGVSEVYKEEERGPAYANFLKKALEEPLIVGAHWFQYLDQPASGRLLDGENGHLGLVAITDRPYEGFVKSVRKTNLEVAAQLAASAPAAKQPAGAPKAEPAKPEAPKAQAVKPEAPKAEASSPAPAQPAPGTKDAASAQPAAN
;
A
#
# COMPACT_ATOMS: atom_id res chain seq x y z
N MET A 1 -21.79 -68.87 -77.86
CA MET A 1 -21.13 -69.64 -76.79
C MET A 1 -21.69 -69.20 -75.45
N PHE A 2 -22.11 -70.18 -74.67
CA PHE A 2 -22.76 -70.22 -73.35
C PHE A 2 -22.51 -69.06 -72.36
N SER A 3 -23.53 -68.56 -71.66
CA SER A 3 -23.98 -69.05 -70.33
C SER A 3 -24.97 -68.07 -69.65
N THR A 4 -25.67 -68.58 -68.65
CA THR A 4 -26.95 -68.22 -68.01
C THR A 4 -26.96 -67.02 -67.01
N PRO A 5 -28.16 -66.58 -66.53
CA PRO A 5 -28.40 -65.26 -65.89
C PRO A 5 -28.40 -65.29 -64.35
N LYS A 6 -28.31 -64.11 -63.69
CA LYS A 6 -28.57 -63.96 -62.25
C LYS A 6 -29.34 -62.68 -61.91
N THR A 7 -30.24 -62.87 -60.95
CA THR A 7 -31.24 -61.99 -60.34
C THR A 7 -30.70 -61.08 -59.21
N ALA A 8 -31.37 -59.93 -59.07
CA ALA A 8 -31.77 -59.20 -57.84
C ALA A 8 -30.72 -58.55 -56.93
N ARG A 9 -30.91 -57.25 -56.62
CA ARG A 9 -31.45 -56.76 -55.32
C ARG A 9 -31.37 -55.22 -55.22
N LEU A 10 -32.47 -54.61 -54.79
CA LEU A 10 -32.54 -53.23 -54.29
C LEU A 10 -31.71 -53.07 -53.00
N LEU A 11 -30.98 -51.96 -52.89
CA LEU A 11 -30.32 -51.50 -51.66
C LEU A 11 -30.87 -50.10 -51.31
N PRO A 12 -31.23 -49.81 -50.04
CA PRO A 12 -31.83 -48.54 -49.66
C PRO A 12 -30.76 -47.45 -49.48
N ILE A 13 -31.12 -46.23 -49.87
CA ILE A 13 -30.36 -45.00 -49.63
C ILE A 13 -30.50 -44.63 -48.15
N VAL A 14 -29.38 -44.61 -47.42
CA VAL A 14 -29.28 -44.00 -46.08
C VAL A 14 -28.89 -42.55 -46.27
N LEU A 15 -29.82 -41.62 -46.00
CA LEU A 15 -29.53 -40.20 -45.86
C LEU A 15 -28.85 -39.97 -44.50
N ALA A 16 -27.56 -39.64 -44.52
CA ALA A 16 -26.88 -39.09 -43.36
C ALA A 16 -27.19 -37.58 -43.29
N LEU A 17 -28.11 -37.20 -42.39
CA LEU A 17 -28.26 -35.82 -41.94
C LEU A 17 -27.09 -35.48 -41.03
N ALA A 18 -26.06 -34.84 -41.61
CA ALA A 18 -25.06 -34.13 -40.83
C ALA A 18 -25.74 -32.95 -40.15
N GLY A 19 -25.88 -33.03 -38.82
CA GLY A 19 -26.36 -31.95 -37.99
C GLY A 19 -25.40 -30.78 -38.07
N MET A 20 -25.83 -29.67 -38.66
CA MET A 20 -25.18 -28.38 -38.47
C MET A 20 -25.46 -27.96 -37.02
N SER A 21 -24.41 -27.98 -36.19
CA SER A 21 -24.39 -27.32 -34.89
C SER A 21 -24.59 -25.82 -35.14
N ALA A 22 -25.79 -25.33 -34.85
CA ALA A 22 -26.03 -23.90 -34.74
C ALA A 22 -25.12 -23.34 -33.62
N PRO A 23 -24.55 -22.14 -33.78
CA PRO A 23 -23.86 -21.48 -32.68
C PRO A 23 -24.87 -21.27 -31.56
N ILE A 24 -24.64 -21.92 -30.42
CA ILE A 24 -25.50 -21.84 -29.24
C ILE A 24 -25.41 -20.41 -28.70
N GLN A 25 -26.56 -19.80 -28.45
CA GLN A 25 -26.77 -18.37 -28.21
C GLN A 25 -27.22 -18.16 -26.75
N ALA A 26 -26.98 -16.98 -26.17
CA ALA A 26 -27.39 -16.61 -24.80
C ALA A 26 -28.80 -17.12 -24.43
N GLU A 27 -28.91 -17.81 -23.30
CA GLU A 27 -30.17 -18.39 -22.83
C GLU A 27 -30.88 -17.41 -21.90
N THR A 28 -32.06 -16.92 -22.29
CA THR A 28 -32.92 -16.15 -21.39
C THR A 28 -33.78 -17.09 -20.56
N LEU A 29 -33.48 -17.20 -19.26
CA LEU A 29 -34.23 -18.05 -18.32
C LEU A 29 -35.48 -17.36 -17.78
N PHE A 30 -35.42 -16.04 -17.58
CA PHE A 30 -36.54 -15.26 -17.06
C PHE A 30 -36.51 -13.81 -17.56
N ASN A 31 -37.68 -13.19 -17.67
CA ASN A 31 -37.84 -11.80 -17.99
C ASN A 31 -38.83 -11.16 -17.02
N PHE A 32 -38.39 -10.21 -16.21
CA PHE A 32 -39.21 -9.62 -15.15
C PHE A 32 -40.39 -8.78 -15.69
N VAL A 33 -40.30 -8.31 -16.94
CA VAL A 33 -41.34 -7.53 -17.63
C VAL A 33 -42.38 -8.44 -18.29
N ARG A 34 -41.91 -9.55 -18.89
CA ARG A 34 -42.76 -10.58 -19.51
C ARG A 34 -42.36 -11.94 -18.96
N PRO A 35 -42.85 -12.31 -17.76
CA PRO A 35 -42.45 -13.54 -17.09
C PRO A 35 -42.69 -14.76 -17.99
N LEU A 36 -41.70 -15.64 -18.03
CA LEU A 36 -41.83 -17.00 -18.55
C LEU A 36 -42.06 -17.93 -17.36
N ASP A 37 -42.79 -19.03 -17.54
CA ASP A 37 -43.17 -19.94 -16.44
C ASP A 37 -42.00 -20.83 -15.93
N THR A 38 -40.77 -20.56 -16.33
CA THR A 38 -39.59 -21.42 -16.08
C THR A 38 -38.85 -21.14 -14.77
N VAL A 39 -39.10 -20.00 -14.12
CA VAL A 39 -38.39 -19.57 -12.90
C VAL A 39 -39.37 -19.13 -11.82
N THR A 40 -39.19 -19.67 -10.62
CA THR A 40 -39.86 -19.24 -9.39
C THR A 40 -39.11 -18.05 -8.80
N VAL A 41 -39.84 -16.98 -8.52
CA VAL A 41 -39.32 -15.75 -7.91
C VAL A 41 -39.88 -15.60 -6.51
N THR A 42 -39.02 -15.58 -5.50
CA THR A 42 -39.39 -15.31 -4.11
C THR A 42 -38.60 -14.13 -3.55
N THR A 43 -39.18 -13.43 -2.59
CA THR A 43 -38.52 -12.33 -1.89
C THR A 43 -38.58 -12.55 -0.38
N GLN A 44 -37.56 -12.05 0.31
CA GLN A 44 -37.52 -11.94 1.77
C GLN A 44 -37.21 -10.49 2.11
N ASP A 45 -38.03 -9.87 2.96
CA ASP A 45 -37.90 -8.44 3.34
C ASP A 45 -37.75 -7.50 2.12
N ALA A 46 -38.29 -7.91 0.99
CA ALA A 46 -38.27 -7.18 -0.26
C ALA A 46 -39.62 -7.34 -0.97
N VAL A 47 -40.00 -6.32 -1.73
CA VAL A 47 -41.29 -6.24 -2.41
C VAL A 47 -41.06 -6.10 -3.91
N LEU A 48 -41.64 -7.02 -4.67
CA LEU A 48 -41.75 -6.92 -6.12
C LEU A 48 -43.20 -6.51 -6.44
N PRO A 49 -43.53 -5.20 -6.48
CA PRO A 49 -44.90 -4.77 -6.73
C PRO A 49 -45.44 -5.33 -8.06
N SER A 50 -46.75 -5.63 -8.08
CA SER A 50 -47.45 -6.33 -9.16
C SER A 50 -47.36 -5.59 -10.52
N VAL A 51 -47.10 -6.37 -11.59
CA VAL A 51 -47.00 -6.18 -13.07
C VAL A 51 -46.62 -4.83 -13.72
N THR A 52 -46.60 -3.71 -13.01
CA THR A 52 -46.35 -2.41 -13.64
C THR A 52 -44.86 -2.25 -13.91
N ALA A 53 -44.48 -2.35 -15.18
CA ALA A 53 -43.12 -2.08 -15.61
C ALA A 53 -42.90 -0.56 -15.72
N GLU A 54 -41.68 -0.13 -15.47
CA GLU A 54 -41.27 1.27 -15.49
C GLU A 54 -40.39 1.54 -16.69
N THR A 55 -40.64 2.66 -17.35
CA THR A 55 -39.79 3.14 -18.43
C THR A 55 -38.63 3.93 -17.85
N THR A 56 -37.40 3.50 -18.11
CA THR A 56 -36.18 4.21 -17.74
C THR A 56 -36.04 5.50 -18.56
N PRO A 57 -35.20 6.45 -18.15
CA PRO A 57 -34.91 7.65 -18.95
C PRO A 57 -34.39 7.33 -20.37
N GLU A 58 -33.76 6.18 -20.58
CA GLU A 58 -33.28 5.71 -21.90
C GLU A 58 -34.36 4.95 -22.69
N GLY A 59 -35.59 4.87 -22.18
CA GLY A 59 -36.74 4.24 -22.85
C GLY A 59 -36.84 2.72 -22.66
N GLU A 60 -35.96 2.13 -21.84
CA GLU A 60 -36.05 0.70 -21.51
C GLU A 60 -37.18 0.41 -20.54
N VAL A 61 -37.82 -0.74 -20.67
CA VAL A 61 -38.89 -1.16 -19.76
C VAL A 61 -38.31 -2.19 -18.80
N LEU A 62 -38.31 -1.89 -17.51
CA LEU A 62 -37.78 -2.75 -16.44
C LEU A 62 -38.77 -2.87 -15.28
N ARG A 63 -38.54 -3.79 -14.35
CA ARG A 63 -39.41 -4.00 -13.19
C ARG A 63 -38.73 -3.65 -11.88
N ARG A 64 -39.38 -2.80 -11.07
CA ARG A 64 -38.85 -2.42 -9.77
C ARG A 64 -38.93 -3.54 -8.75
N LEU A 65 -37.83 -3.70 -8.02
CA LEU A 65 -37.73 -4.43 -6.76
C LEU A 65 -37.30 -3.45 -5.67
N THR A 66 -37.99 -3.49 -4.53
CA THR A 66 -37.68 -2.67 -3.35
C THR A 66 -37.19 -3.58 -2.23
N PHE A 67 -35.94 -3.41 -1.80
CA PHE A 67 -35.40 -4.03 -0.58
C PHE A 67 -35.75 -3.15 0.62
N ASN A 68 -36.38 -3.71 1.66
CA ASN A 68 -36.71 -2.98 2.88
C ASN A 68 -35.53 -3.00 3.88
N PRO A 69 -35.48 -2.08 4.87
CA PRO A 69 -34.53 -2.15 5.96
C PRO A 69 -34.70 -3.46 6.76
N ALA A 70 -33.75 -4.38 6.60
CA ALA A 70 -33.71 -5.67 7.27
C ALA A 70 -32.26 -6.18 7.29
N GLU A 71 -31.98 -7.28 7.98
CA GLU A 71 -30.61 -7.80 8.08
C GLU A 71 -30.03 -8.19 6.71
N LYS A 72 -30.82 -8.89 5.90
CA LYS A 72 -30.42 -9.35 4.57
C LYS A 72 -31.63 -9.46 3.61
N PRO A 73 -32.27 -8.34 3.24
CA PRO A 73 -33.37 -8.37 2.28
C PRO A 73 -32.88 -8.95 0.95
N SER A 74 -33.68 -9.83 0.33
CA SER A 74 -33.23 -10.62 -0.81
C SER A 74 -34.32 -10.92 -1.84
N LEU A 75 -33.85 -11.13 -3.07
CA LEU A 75 -34.56 -11.72 -4.19
C LEU A 75 -33.92 -13.08 -4.48
N ARG A 76 -34.72 -14.13 -4.55
CA ARG A 76 -34.29 -15.48 -4.93
C ARG A 76 -34.98 -15.91 -6.23
N LEU A 77 -34.17 -16.37 -7.17
CA LEU A 77 -34.58 -16.97 -8.44
C LEU A 77 -34.22 -18.46 -8.39
N SER A 78 -35.18 -19.34 -8.59
CA SER A 78 -34.97 -20.79 -8.60
C SER A 78 -35.72 -21.45 -9.76
N PRO A 79 -35.30 -22.63 -10.26
CA PRO A 79 -36.06 -23.34 -11.27
C PRO A 79 -37.46 -23.69 -10.74
N GLN A 80 -38.44 -23.75 -11.63
CA GLN A 80 -39.80 -24.16 -11.25
C GLN A 80 -39.84 -25.61 -10.71
N SER A 81 -38.95 -26.47 -11.23
CA SER A 81 -38.73 -27.83 -10.71
C SER A 81 -37.29 -28.28 -10.96
N GLY A 82 -36.78 -29.17 -10.10
CA GLY A 82 -35.44 -29.75 -10.24
C GLY A 82 -34.31 -28.74 -10.04
N THR A 83 -33.32 -28.77 -10.92
CA THR A 83 -32.13 -27.92 -10.94
C THR A 83 -31.88 -27.42 -12.36
N TRP A 84 -31.17 -26.30 -12.52
CA TRP A 84 -30.61 -25.94 -13.82
C TRP A 84 -29.31 -26.70 -14.09
N ASP A 85 -29.10 -27.09 -15.34
CA ASP A 85 -27.81 -27.56 -15.86
C ASP A 85 -27.15 -26.41 -16.62
N TRP A 86 -26.12 -25.82 -16.01
CA TRP A 86 -25.32 -24.72 -16.54
C TRP A 86 -23.93 -25.19 -16.99
N THR A 87 -23.73 -26.48 -17.26
CA THR A 87 -22.42 -27.00 -17.69
C THR A 87 -21.92 -26.42 -19.02
N GLN A 88 -22.82 -25.86 -19.83
CA GLN A 88 -22.48 -25.16 -21.08
C GLN A 88 -22.36 -23.63 -20.92
N ALA A 89 -22.65 -23.09 -19.73
CA ALA A 89 -22.57 -21.66 -19.46
C ALA A 89 -21.22 -21.28 -18.84
N SER A 90 -20.71 -20.11 -19.22
CA SER A 90 -19.53 -19.51 -18.57
C SER A 90 -19.90 -18.38 -17.61
N VAL A 91 -21.03 -17.72 -17.83
CA VAL A 91 -21.50 -16.61 -17.01
C VAL A 91 -23.01 -16.67 -16.76
N MET A 92 -23.44 -16.17 -15.61
CA MET A 92 -24.80 -15.75 -15.36
C MET A 92 -24.95 -14.27 -15.76
N SER A 93 -26.05 -13.93 -16.43
CA SER A 93 -26.37 -12.55 -16.81
C SER A 93 -27.64 -12.06 -16.12
N LEU A 94 -27.60 -10.82 -15.62
CA LEU A 94 -28.76 -10.10 -15.09
C LEU A 94 -28.74 -8.67 -15.60
N HIS A 95 -29.78 -8.28 -16.32
CA HIS A 95 -29.95 -6.90 -16.75
C HIS A 95 -30.65 -6.10 -15.64
N LEU A 96 -30.02 -5.02 -15.19
CA LEU A 96 -30.48 -4.26 -14.04
C LEU A 96 -30.05 -2.79 -14.07
N GLN A 97 -30.69 -1.99 -13.23
CA GLN A 97 -30.37 -0.58 -13.00
C GLN A 97 -30.55 -0.25 -11.53
N SER A 98 -29.67 0.56 -10.94
CA SER A 98 -29.99 1.21 -9.66
C SER A 98 -31.11 2.23 -9.89
N ALA A 99 -32.18 2.15 -9.10
CA ALA A 99 -33.23 3.17 -9.08
C ALA A 99 -32.97 4.20 -7.96
N GLN A 100 -31.70 4.43 -7.63
CA GLN A 100 -31.21 5.43 -6.69
C GLN A 100 -30.31 6.41 -7.43
N ASP A 101 -30.10 7.59 -6.84
CA ASP A 101 -29.15 8.60 -7.35
C ASP A 101 -27.69 8.30 -6.92
N TRP A 102 -27.47 7.20 -6.19
CA TRP A 102 -26.17 6.74 -5.74
C TRP A 102 -25.94 5.25 -6.06
N ALA A 103 -24.69 4.82 -5.97
CA ALA A 103 -24.33 3.42 -6.15
C ALA A 103 -24.79 2.56 -4.97
N ILE A 104 -25.29 1.35 -5.24
CA ILE A 104 -25.64 0.36 -4.22
C ILE A 104 -24.72 -0.85 -4.30
N THR A 105 -24.49 -1.53 -3.18
CA THR A 105 -23.66 -2.74 -3.15
C THR A 105 -24.54 -3.97 -3.05
N LEU A 106 -24.59 -4.77 -4.11
CA LEU A 106 -25.34 -6.03 -4.17
C LEU A 106 -24.44 -7.21 -3.84
N ASP A 107 -24.89 -8.09 -2.94
CA ASP A 107 -24.32 -9.42 -2.78
C ASP A 107 -25.10 -10.41 -3.67
N VAL A 108 -24.39 -11.07 -4.58
CA VAL A 108 -24.95 -12.04 -5.54
C VAL A 108 -24.39 -13.42 -5.21
N THR A 109 -25.27 -14.38 -4.96
CA THR A 109 -24.91 -15.77 -4.64
C THR A 109 -25.57 -16.73 -5.63
N VAL A 110 -24.80 -17.69 -6.14
CA VAL A 110 -25.32 -18.82 -6.91
C VAL A 110 -25.14 -20.08 -6.08
N GLU A 111 -26.17 -20.90 -5.97
CA GLU A 111 -26.20 -22.10 -5.12
C GLU A 111 -26.35 -23.36 -5.97
N SER A 112 -25.70 -24.45 -5.56
CA SER A 112 -25.92 -25.79 -6.13
C SER A 112 -26.50 -26.76 -5.09
N ALA A 113 -27.04 -27.88 -5.59
CA ALA A 113 -27.75 -28.86 -4.76
C ALA A 113 -26.88 -29.56 -3.70
N ASP A 114 -25.56 -29.53 -3.86
CA ASP A 114 -24.57 -30.05 -2.90
C ASP A 114 -24.21 -29.05 -1.79
N GLY A 115 -24.84 -27.87 -1.76
CA GLY A 115 -24.60 -26.82 -0.77
C GLY A 115 -23.41 -25.92 -1.08
N LYS A 116 -22.72 -26.13 -2.21
CA LYS A 116 -21.66 -25.20 -2.66
C LYS A 116 -22.27 -23.91 -3.20
N THR A 117 -21.48 -22.83 -3.13
CA THR A 117 -21.90 -21.51 -3.60
C THR A 117 -20.78 -20.75 -4.27
N LEU A 118 -21.11 -20.01 -5.33
CA LEU A 118 -20.32 -18.88 -5.82
C LEU A 118 -20.91 -17.57 -5.30
N ARG A 119 -20.05 -16.64 -4.90
CA ARG A 119 -20.45 -15.35 -4.31
C ARG A 119 -19.66 -14.21 -4.92
N SER A 120 -20.32 -13.08 -5.12
CA SER A 120 -19.68 -11.84 -5.53
C SER A 120 -20.38 -10.63 -4.92
N ARG A 121 -19.61 -9.57 -4.68
CA ARG A 121 -20.09 -8.28 -4.21
C ARG A 121 -19.91 -7.23 -5.31
N ILE A 122 -21.03 -6.64 -5.75
CA ILE A 122 -21.10 -5.79 -6.93
C ILE A 122 -21.49 -4.37 -6.54
N ALA A 123 -20.66 -3.39 -6.88
CA ALA A 123 -21.08 -1.99 -6.87
C ALA A 123 -21.91 -1.71 -8.13
N LEU A 124 -23.22 -1.51 -7.96
CA LEU A 124 -24.15 -1.12 -9.01
C LEU A 124 -24.26 0.41 -9.04
N PRO A 125 -23.66 1.11 -10.01
CA PRO A 125 -23.76 2.56 -10.09
C PRO A 125 -25.18 3.04 -10.41
N ALA A 126 -25.44 4.32 -10.09
CA ALA A 126 -26.68 5.01 -10.39
C ALA A 126 -26.85 5.17 -11.91
N GLY A 127 -27.87 4.52 -12.47
CA GLY A 127 -28.22 4.59 -13.89
C GLY A 127 -27.05 4.37 -14.87
N PRO A 128 -27.36 4.46 -16.17
CA PRO A 128 -28.53 3.83 -16.78
C PRO A 128 -28.46 2.30 -16.65
N ALA A 129 -29.36 1.59 -17.33
CA ALA A 129 -29.41 0.13 -17.26
C ALA A 129 -28.15 -0.53 -17.83
N GLN A 130 -27.79 -1.67 -17.25
CA GLN A 130 -26.55 -2.38 -17.52
C GLN A 130 -26.72 -3.87 -17.27
N THR A 131 -25.88 -4.69 -17.90
CA THR A 131 -25.91 -6.14 -17.74
C THR A 131 -24.81 -6.58 -16.79
N LEU A 132 -25.20 -7.02 -15.59
CA LEU A 132 -24.31 -7.76 -14.70
C LEU A 132 -23.97 -9.11 -15.33
N LEU A 133 -22.68 -9.40 -15.40
CA LEU A 133 -22.11 -10.68 -15.82
C LEU A 133 -21.36 -11.27 -14.64
N LEU A 134 -21.82 -12.40 -14.12
CA LEU A 134 -21.17 -13.13 -13.04
C LEU A 134 -20.49 -14.38 -13.62
N PRO A 135 -19.15 -14.45 -13.64
CA PRO A 135 -18.43 -15.68 -13.95
C PRO A 135 -18.89 -16.85 -13.08
N LEU A 136 -19.16 -17.98 -13.72
CA LEU A 136 -19.57 -19.22 -13.04
C LEU A 136 -18.36 -20.04 -12.56
N ALA A 137 -17.27 -19.36 -12.23
CA ALA A 137 -16.05 -19.88 -11.63
C ALA A 137 -15.39 -18.78 -10.80
N ALA A 138 -14.63 -19.17 -9.78
CA ALA A 138 -13.89 -18.23 -8.95
C ALA A 138 -12.88 -17.43 -9.79
N THR A 139 -12.80 -16.13 -9.53
CA THR A 139 -11.87 -15.21 -10.20
C THR A 139 -11.62 -14.00 -9.31
N SER A 140 -10.51 -13.30 -9.52
CA SER A 140 -10.18 -12.08 -8.80
C SER A 140 -9.29 -11.19 -9.66
N PRO A 141 -9.14 -9.89 -9.36
CA PRO A 141 -8.14 -9.06 -10.03
C PRO A 141 -6.72 -9.64 -9.88
N ARG A 142 -6.45 -10.31 -8.75
CA ARG A 142 -5.16 -10.95 -8.45
C ARG A 142 -4.85 -12.11 -9.39
N ALA A 143 -5.87 -12.86 -9.83
CA ALA A 143 -5.74 -13.88 -10.87
C ALA A 143 -5.33 -13.28 -12.24
N HIS A 144 -5.41 -11.96 -12.40
CA HIS A 144 -4.94 -11.21 -13.57
C HIS A 144 -3.71 -10.34 -13.25
N GLY A 145 -3.03 -10.61 -12.12
CA GLY A 145 -1.79 -9.95 -11.69
C GLY A 145 -1.96 -8.55 -11.11
N MET A 146 -3.19 -8.14 -10.76
CA MET A 146 -3.53 -6.79 -10.30
C MET A 146 -4.21 -6.80 -8.92
N ARG A 147 -4.08 -5.72 -8.16
CA ARG A 147 -4.80 -5.55 -6.89
C ARG A 147 -6.27 -5.20 -7.12
N ALA A 148 -6.55 -4.25 -8.02
CA ALA A 148 -7.90 -3.83 -8.39
C ALA A 148 -8.16 -4.06 -9.88
N ALA A 149 -9.40 -4.37 -10.23
CA ALA A 149 -9.82 -4.51 -11.62
C ALA A 149 -10.11 -3.15 -12.28
N PRO A 150 -10.11 -3.07 -13.62
CA PRO A 150 -10.47 -1.86 -14.37
C PRO A 150 -11.80 -1.24 -13.92
N PRO A 151 -11.94 0.11 -14.06
CA PRO A 151 -13.17 0.81 -13.73
C PRO A 151 -14.41 0.22 -14.43
N GLN A 152 -15.50 0.15 -13.66
CA GLN A 152 -16.82 -0.28 -14.10
C GLN A 152 -17.77 0.94 -14.18
N PRO A 153 -18.79 0.92 -15.06
CA PRO A 153 -19.15 -0.16 -15.98
C PRO A 153 -18.26 -0.23 -17.23
N TRP A 154 -18.08 -1.43 -17.76
CA TRP A 154 -17.43 -1.66 -19.03
C TRP A 154 -18.37 -1.36 -20.19
N VAL A 155 -18.02 -0.36 -21.00
CA VAL A 155 -18.74 -0.06 -22.25
C VAL A 155 -18.09 -0.82 -23.40
N LYS A 156 -18.86 -1.69 -24.05
CA LYS A 156 -18.43 -2.43 -25.24
C LYS A 156 -19.56 -2.46 -26.27
N ASP A 157 -19.25 -2.10 -27.52
CA ASP A 157 -20.22 -2.09 -28.62
C ASP A 157 -21.50 -1.30 -28.31
N GLY A 158 -21.35 -0.18 -27.59
CA GLY A 158 -22.46 0.68 -27.14
C GLY A 158 -23.29 0.13 -25.97
N LYS A 159 -22.94 -1.04 -25.42
CA LYS A 159 -23.62 -1.68 -24.28
C LYS A 159 -22.81 -1.55 -23.00
N ARG A 160 -23.50 -1.47 -21.87
CA ARG A 160 -22.91 -1.35 -20.53
C ARG A 160 -22.95 -2.70 -19.82
N TYR A 161 -21.79 -3.14 -19.38
CA TYR A 161 -21.61 -4.39 -18.64
C TYR A 161 -21.03 -4.10 -17.26
N LEU A 162 -21.52 -4.81 -16.25
CA LEU A 162 -20.90 -4.92 -14.95
C LEU A 162 -20.32 -6.32 -14.83
N LEU A 163 -19.04 -6.48 -15.10
CA LEU A 163 -18.40 -7.77 -14.85
C LEU A 163 -18.13 -7.91 -13.36
N ALA A 164 -18.58 -9.01 -12.76
CA ALA A 164 -18.16 -9.41 -11.43
C ALA A 164 -16.67 -9.81 -11.48
N THR A 165 -15.80 -8.91 -11.04
CA THR A 165 -14.34 -9.09 -11.14
C THR A 165 -13.75 -9.89 -9.99
N GLU A 166 -14.53 -10.11 -8.93
CA GLU A 166 -14.19 -10.93 -7.79
C GLU A 166 -15.35 -11.89 -7.50
N VAL A 167 -15.09 -13.18 -7.65
CA VAL A 167 -16.04 -14.27 -7.41
C VAL A 167 -15.33 -15.31 -6.56
N GLU A 168 -15.94 -15.65 -5.43
CA GLU A 168 -15.39 -16.61 -4.46
C GLU A 168 -16.25 -17.88 -4.37
N GLY A 169 -15.61 -18.99 -4.05
CA GLY A 169 -16.27 -20.28 -3.82
C GLY A 169 -16.23 -21.21 -5.03
N GLU A 170 -17.13 -22.19 -5.04
CA GLU A 170 -17.23 -23.24 -6.05
C GLU A 170 -18.71 -23.53 -6.33
N LEU A 171 -19.01 -24.14 -7.47
CA LEU A 171 -20.38 -24.47 -7.87
C LEU A 171 -20.40 -25.79 -8.66
N ASP A 172 -21.37 -26.66 -8.37
CA ASP A 172 -21.72 -27.78 -9.25
C ASP A 172 -22.69 -27.27 -10.33
N LEU A 173 -22.15 -26.99 -11.52
CA LEU A 173 -22.90 -26.43 -12.65
C LEU A 173 -24.00 -27.37 -13.16
N SER A 174 -23.91 -28.68 -12.93
CA SER A 174 -24.94 -29.62 -13.40
C SER A 174 -26.24 -29.55 -12.59
N ARG A 175 -26.19 -28.94 -11.39
CA ARG A 175 -27.28 -28.96 -10.41
C ARG A 175 -27.43 -27.63 -9.67
N VAL A 176 -27.53 -26.54 -10.42
CA VAL A 176 -27.75 -25.19 -9.85
C VAL A 176 -29.17 -25.06 -9.34
N THR A 177 -29.34 -24.59 -8.10
CA THR A 177 -30.62 -24.53 -7.40
C THR A 177 -31.16 -23.12 -7.27
N ALA A 178 -30.30 -22.09 -7.23
CA ALA A 178 -30.77 -20.71 -7.13
C ALA A 178 -29.72 -19.66 -7.48
N VAL A 179 -30.22 -18.47 -7.79
CA VAL A 179 -29.50 -17.20 -7.71
C VAL A 179 -30.18 -16.31 -6.68
N VAL A 180 -29.41 -15.75 -5.76
CA VAL A 180 -29.86 -14.84 -4.72
C VAL A 180 -29.17 -13.49 -4.91
N VAL A 181 -29.95 -12.42 -5.01
CA VAL A 181 -29.47 -11.03 -4.99
C VAL A 181 -29.93 -10.40 -3.68
N SER A 182 -29.01 -9.83 -2.91
CA SER A 182 -29.30 -9.29 -1.58
C SER A 182 -28.53 -8.01 -1.29
N LEU A 183 -28.96 -7.29 -0.26
CA LEU A 183 -28.23 -6.19 0.36
C LEU A 183 -27.87 -6.57 1.78
N GLU A 184 -26.72 -6.11 2.28
CA GLU A 184 -26.35 -6.26 3.69
C GLU A 184 -26.85 -5.05 4.49
N ARG A 185 -27.78 -5.28 5.44
CA ARG A 185 -28.27 -4.29 6.42
C ARG A 185 -28.51 -2.87 5.87
N PRO A 186 -29.34 -2.67 4.83
CA PRO A 186 -29.63 -1.33 4.34
C PRO A 186 -30.40 -0.52 5.40
N ASN A 187 -29.95 0.70 5.67
CA ASN A 187 -30.57 1.60 6.67
C ASN A 187 -31.85 2.29 6.17
N ALA A 188 -32.15 2.18 4.88
CA ALA A 188 -33.33 2.74 4.22
C ALA A 188 -33.74 1.81 3.07
N ALA A 189 -34.99 1.92 2.61
CA ALA A 189 -35.44 1.14 1.47
C ALA A 189 -34.62 1.49 0.22
N GLN A 190 -34.12 0.48 -0.49
CA GLN A 190 -33.32 0.65 -1.71
C GLN A 190 -33.98 -0.04 -2.88
N ASN A 191 -33.91 0.57 -4.06
CA ASN A 191 -34.64 0.09 -5.23
C ASN A 191 -33.69 -0.22 -6.38
N ILE A 192 -33.95 -1.35 -7.04
CA ILE A 192 -33.36 -1.67 -8.35
C ILE A 192 -34.47 -1.92 -9.37
N LEU A 193 -34.14 -1.72 -10.65
CA LEU A 193 -34.95 -2.15 -11.76
C LEU A 193 -34.32 -3.40 -12.39
N LEU A 194 -35.13 -4.38 -12.73
CA LEU A 194 -34.73 -5.70 -13.20
C LEU A 194 -35.32 -5.99 -14.60
N GLY A 195 -34.50 -6.57 -15.47
CA GLY A 195 -34.81 -6.86 -16.87
C GLY A 195 -34.78 -8.35 -17.17
N ARG A 196 -33.84 -8.79 -18.01
CA ARG A 196 -33.65 -10.21 -18.37
C ARG A 196 -32.65 -10.88 -17.42
N PHE A 197 -32.92 -12.14 -17.09
CA PHE A 197 -32.03 -13.03 -16.34
C PHE A 197 -31.75 -14.27 -17.17
N GLY A 198 -30.50 -14.73 -17.18
CA GLY A 198 -30.09 -15.84 -18.02
C GLY A 198 -28.64 -16.25 -17.85
N THR A 199 -28.12 -16.95 -18.85
CA THR A 199 -26.72 -17.40 -18.93
C THR A 199 -26.16 -17.15 -20.32
N GLU A 200 -24.82 -17.05 -20.39
CA GLU A 200 -24.08 -16.97 -21.66
C GLU A 200 -22.90 -17.95 -21.63
N ASP A 201 -22.58 -18.52 -22.79
CA ASP A 201 -21.51 -19.50 -22.99
C ASP A 201 -20.12 -18.83 -23.13
N LYS A 202 -20.08 -17.59 -23.65
CA LYS A 202 -18.84 -16.83 -23.80
C LYS A 202 -18.40 -16.18 -22.49
N ASN A 203 -17.18 -16.51 -22.03
CA ASN A 203 -16.56 -15.81 -20.92
C ASN A 203 -16.10 -14.39 -21.34
N PRO A 204 -16.66 -13.31 -20.78
CA PRO A 204 -16.30 -11.93 -21.12
C PRO A 204 -14.96 -11.48 -20.51
N GLN A 205 -14.37 -12.26 -19.58
CA GLN A 205 -13.17 -11.84 -18.84
C GLN A 205 -11.99 -11.52 -19.76
N THR A 206 -11.71 -12.36 -20.76
CA THR A 206 -10.60 -12.11 -21.70
C THR A 206 -10.77 -10.78 -22.41
N ASP A 207 -11.96 -10.51 -22.94
CA ASP A 207 -12.28 -9.25 -23.62
C ASP A 207 -12.21 -8.06 -22.65
N PHE A 208 -12.66 -8.26 -21.40
CA PHE A 208 -12.62 -7.22 -20.36
C PHE A 208 -11.19 -6.80 -20.01
N TYR A 209 -10.23 -7.72 -20.00
CA TYR A 209 -8.81 -7.44 -19.71
C TYR A 209 -7.95 -7.12 -20.95
N THR A 210 -8.51 -7.22 -22.17
CA THR A 210 -7.77 -6.95 -23.41
C THR A 210 -7.65 -5.45 -23.69
N GLY A 211 -6.46 -5.02 -24.13
CA GLY A 211 -6.20 -3.66 -24.60
C GLY A 211 -6.45 -2.58 -23.55
N LEU A 212 -6.14 -2.87 -22.28
CA LEU A 212 -6.28 -1.93 -21.17
C LEU A 212 -5.20 -0.86 -21.15
N ILE A 213 -4.00 -1.19 -21.61
CA ILE A 213 -2.81 -0.35 -21.45
C ILE A 213 -2.30 0.13 -22.81
N ASP A 214 -2.07 1.43 -22.96
CA ASP A 214 -1.49 2.04 -24.16
C ASP A 214 0.04 1.96 -24.20
N ALA A 215 0.66 2.43 -25.29
CA ALA A 215 2.11 2.43 -25.46
C ALA A 215 2.88 3.24 -24.39
N TYR A 216 2.18 4.13 -23.68
CA TYR A 216 2.70 4.97 -22.61
C TYR A 216 2.44 4.38 -21.21
N GLY A 217 1.82 3.20 -21.11
CA GLY A 217 1.47 2.59 -19.84
C GLY A 217 0.16 3.11 -19.23
N GLN A 218 -0.64 3.88 -19.99
CA GLN A 218 -1.85 4.53 -19.48
C GLN A 218 -3.11 3.72 -19.82
N TYR A 219 -4.13 3.82 -18.97
CA TYR A 219 -5.43 3.18 -19.21
C TYR A 219 -6.11 3.70 -20.49
N THR A 220 -6.52 2.81 -21.37
CA THR A 220 -7.02 3.15 -22.72
C THR A 220 -8.46 3.65 -22.74
N ARG A 221 -9.32 3.22 -21.80
CA ARG A 221 -10.77 3.41 -21.86
C ARG A 221 -11.29 4.62 -21.09
N ALA A 222 -10.40 5.50 -20.63
CA ALA A 222 -10.75 6.77 -20.01
C ALA A 222 -9.86 7.90 -20.55
N ASP A 223 -10.30 9.14 -20.33
CA ASP A 223 -9.51 10.34 -20.60
C ASP A 223 -9.52 11.24 -19.38
N TRP A 224 -8.40 11.92 -19.14
CA TRP A 224 -8.20 12.83 -18.02
C TRP A 224 -7.20 13.93 -18.41
N PRO A 225 -7.17 15.07 -17.70
CA PRO A 225 -6.39 16.24 -18.12
C PRO A 225 -4.90 15.97 -18.34
N GLU A 226 -4.29 15.11 -17.51
CA GLU A 226 -2.87 14.77 -17.57
C GLU A 226 -2.53 13.64 -18.54
N LYS A 227 -3.51 13.01 -19.21
CA LYS A 227 -3.24 11.90 -20.12
C LYS A 227 -2.39 12.36 -21.31
N ALA A 228 -1.30 11.66 -21.60
CA ALA A 228 -0.48 11.90 -22.77
C ALA A 228 -1.06 11.17 -23.99
N LYS A 229 -1.08 11.82 -25.15
CA LYS A 229 -1.56 11.25 -26.43
C LYS A 229 -0.42 11.02 -27.42
N ASN A 230 0.69 11.74 -27.26
CA ASN A 230 1.86 11.68 -28.13
C ASN A 230 3.10 12.22 -27.40
N ASP A 231 4.26 12.04 -28.03
CA ASP A 231 5.56 12.46 -27.49
C ASP A 231 5.71 13.99 -27.44
N GLU A 232 5.06 14.73 -28.34
CA GLU A 232 5.06 16.20 -28.32
C GLU A 232 4.41 16.74 -27.05
N GLN A 233 3.32 16.11 -26.58
CA GLN A 233 2.70 16.48 -25.31
C GLN A 233 3.58 16.18 -24.11
N LEU A 234 4.34 15.07 -24.12
CA LEU A 234 5.31 14.77 -23.07
C LEU A 234 6.39 15.86 -23.00
N LYS A 235 7.00 16.17 -24.14
CA LYS A 235 8.06 17.19 -24.26
C LYS A 235 7.56 18.58 -23.85
N ALA A 236 6.38 18.97 -24.32
CA ALA A 236 5.79 20.27 -23.97
C ALA A 236 5.47 20.38 -22.46
N ALA A 237 5.01 19.28 -21.85
CA ALA A 237 4.75 19.25 -20.41
C ALA A 237 6.04 19.40 -19.60
N ALA A 238 7.11 18.70 -19.97
CA ALA A 238 8.42 18.80 -19.33
C ALA A 238 9.03 20.21 -19.45
N GLU A 239 8.91 20.85 -20.61
CA GLU A 239 9.35 22.24 -20.82
C GLU A 239 8.58 23.24 -19.96
N LYS A 240 7.25 23.05 -19.82
CA LYS A 240 6.42 23.86 -18.93
C LYS A 240 6.81 23.66 -17.47
N GLU A 241 7.01 22.41 -17.07
CA GLU A 241 7.41 22.05 -15.71
C GLU A 241 8.76 22.69 -15.35
N ARG A 242 9.79 22.58 -16.21
CA ARG A 242 11.11 23.15 -15.91
C ARG A 242 11.03 24.64 -15.52
N LYS A 243 10.29 25.44 -16.29
CA LYS A 243 10.08 26.86 -15.99
C LYS A 243 9.38 27.07 -14.63
N GLN A 244 8.38 26.25 -14.33
CA GLN A 244 7.68 26.30 -13.05
C GLN A 244 8.60 25.94 -11.88
N LEU A 245 9.44 24.91 -12.03
CA LEU A 245 10.41 24.50 -11.01
C LEU A 245 11.42 25.62 -10.74
N ASP A 246 11.96 26.27 -11.78
CA ASP A 246 12.87 27.41 -11.63
C ASP A 246 12.22 28.57 -10.85
N GLU A 247 10.97 28.93 -11.22
CA GLU A 247 10.21 29.98 -10.52
C GLU A 247 9.91 29.63 -9.06
N TRP A 248 9.67 28.36 -8.75
CA TRP A 248 9.34 27.90 -7.40
C TRP A 248 10.56 27.77 -6.51
N LYS A 249 11.68 27.27 -7.04
CA LYS A 249 12.97 27.21 -6.33
C LYS A 249 13.44 28.60 -5.93
N ALA A 250 13.26 29.60 -6.79
CA ALA A 250 13.59 31.00 -6.48
C ALA A 250 12.77 31.62 -5.33
N LYS A 251 11.71 30.93 -4.87
CA LYS A 251 10.80 31.37 -3.80
C LYS A 251 10.79 30.41 -2.61
N LEU A 252 11.84 29.62 -2.44
CA LEU A 252 11.98 28.77 -1.27
C LEU A 252 12.34 29.61 -0.03
N PRO A 253 11.86 29.23 1.16
CA PRO A 253 12.29 29.86 2.40
C PRO A 253 13.78 29.59 2.62
N GLU A 254 14.44 30.48 3.37
CA GLU A 254 15.83 30.25 3.76
C GLU A 254 15.94 29.05 4.69
N GLN A 255 16.89 28.17 4.39
CA GLN A 255 17.19 26.95 5.11
C GLN A 255 18.70 26.85 5.32
N ASP A 256 19.11 26.12 6.33
CA ASP A 256 20.51 25.69 6.44
C ASP A 256 20.87 24.66 5.35
N ALA A 257 22.14 24.25 5.32
CA ALA A 257 22.62 23.30 4.32
C ALA A 257 21.83 21.97 4.33
N TYR A 258 21.25 21.59 5.46
CA TYR A 258 20.54 20.33 5.68
C TYR A 258 19.01 20.51 5.69
N GLY A 259 18.49 21.62 5.15
CA GLY A 259 17.05 21.85 5.05
C GLY A 259 16.35 22.21 6.37
N GLY A 260 17.11 22.46 7.44
CA GLY A 260 16.60 23.03 8.69
C GLY A 260 16.16 24.47 8.49
N TRP A 261 15.04 24.88 9.08
CA TRP A 261 14.47 26.20 8.81
C TRP A 261 15.12 27.29 9.65
N LEU A 262 15.53 28.38 8.98
CA LEU A 262 16.05 29.56 9.65
C LEU A 262 14.92 30.39 10.28
N GLY A 263 15.21 31.05 11.40
CA GLY A 263 14.28 31.96 12.07
C GLY A 263 13.41 31.34 13.18
N GLY A 264 13.44 30.01 13.35
CA GLY A 264 12.83 29.31 14.49
C GLY A 264 13.74 29.24 15.73
N PRO A 265 13.38 28.44 16.75
CA PRO A 265 14.23 28.19 17.91
C PRO A 265 15.62 27.69 17.50
N SER A 266 16.68 28.13 18.15
CA SER A 266 18.04 27.66 17.87
C SER A 266 18.46 26.62 18.90
N PHE A 267 19.15 25.59 18.42
CA PHE A 267 19.60 24.44 19.19
C PHE A 267 21.12 24.29 19.07
N GLU A 268 21.72 23.45 19.92
CA GLU A 268 23.13 23.08 19.77
C GLU A 268 23.35 22.32 18.45
N ALA A 269 24.31 22.80 17.65
CA ALA A 269 24.77 22.16 16.43
C ALA A 269 25.72 20.98 16.76
N SER A 270 25.24 19.75 16.63
CA SER A 270 26.01 18.53 16.91
C SER A 270 26.76 17.97 15.69
N GLY A 271 26.50 18.51 14.49
CA GLY A 271 27.02 17.97 13.23
C GLY A 271 26.23 16.77 12.69
N PHE A 272 25.17 16.32 13.37
CA PHE A 272 24.29 15.23 12.94
C PHE A 272 22.83 15.54 13.30
N PHE A 273 21.89 14.90 12.61
CA PHE A 273 20.49 14.96 13.00
C PHE A 273 20.28 14.40 14.40
N ARG A 274 19.47 15.07 15.21
CA ARG A 274 19.10 14.63 16.55
C ARG A 274 17.68 15.03 16.91
N THR A 275 17.18 14.58 18.05
CA THR A 275 15.88 14.99 18.58
C THR A 275 16.07 15.90 19.79
N GLU A 276 15.19 16.89 19.95
CA GLU A 276 15.15 17.73 21.15
C GLU A 276 13.72 18.17 21.44
N LYS A 277 13.37 18.27 22.72
CA LYS A 277 12.09 18.81 23.16
C LYS A 277 12.28 20.25 23.63
N HIS A 278 11.54 21.19 23.05
CA HIS A 278 11.57 22.61 23.39
C HIS A 278 10.15 23.15 23.53
N ASP A 279 9.86 23.82 24.65
CA ASP A 279 8.54 24.37 24.99
C ASP A 279 7.38 23.38 24.80
N GLY A 280 7.60 22.12 25.21
CA GLY A 280 6.58 21.08 25.17
C GLY A 280 6.41 20.39 23.81
N ARG A 281 7.09 20.85 22.75
CA ARG A 281 7.10 20.23 21.42
C ARG A 281 8.42 19.50 21.15
N TRP A 282 8.33 18.34 20.53
CA TRP A 282 9.49 17.65 19.96
C TRP A 282 9.87 18.21 18.59
N TYR A 283 11.17 18.27 18.33
CA TYR A 283 11.78 18.66 17.07
C TYR A 283 12.77 17.60 16.63
N LEU A 284 12.90 17.41 15.31
CA LEU A 284 14.20 17.04 14.76
C LEU A 284 15.03 18.32 14.70
N VAL A 285 16.34 18.18 14.95
CA VAL A 285 17.31 19.25 14.89
C VAL A 285 18.31 18.89 13.80
N SER A 286 18.53 19.81 12.86
CA SER A 286 19.51 19.64 11.79
C SER A 286 20.94 19.62 12.36
N PRO A 287 21.93 19.11 11.60
CA PRO A 287 23.34 19.18 11.98
C PRO A 287 23.85 20.57 12.39
N GLU A 288 23.26 21.64 11.85
CA GLU A 288 23.60 23.03 12.15
C GLU A 288 22.78 23.65 13.31
N GLY A 289 21.92 22.87 13.97
CA GLY A 289 21.19 23.32 15.15
C GLY A 289 19.88 24.08 14.85
N HIS A 290 19.25 23.83 13.70
CA HIS A 290 17.98 24.46 13.33
C HIS A 290 16.80 23.47 13.40
N PRO A 291 15.57 23.96 13.63
CA PRO A 291 14.39 23.11 13.68
C PRO A 291 14.16 22.47 12.33
N PHE A 292 13.89 21.18 12.36
CA PHE A 292 13.61 20.37 11.19
C PHE A 292 12.30 19.61 11.43
N PHE A 293 11.41 19.67 10.46
CA PHE A 293 10.29 18.74 10.36
C PHE A 293 10.41 18.03 9.03
N SER A 294 10.47 16.70 9.08
CA SER A 294 10.81 15.87 7.93
C SER A 294 9.61 15.74 7.01
N LEU A 295 9.56 16.55 5.96
CA LEU A 295 8.59 16.45 4.87
C LEU A 295 9.21 15.60 3.78
N GLY A 296 8.85 14.32 3.77
CA GLY A 296 9.47 13.31 2.92
C GLY A 296 8.57 12.71 1.85
N VAL A 297 9.20 12.10 0.85
CA VAL A 297 8.54 11.27 -0.16
C VAL A 297 9.24 9.91 -0.21
N ASN A 298 8.51 8.83 0.00
CA ASN A 298 9.04 7.48 -0.13
C ASN A 298 9.12 7.03 -1.58
N THR A 299 9.96 6.03 -1.83
CA THR A 299 10.12 5.33 -3.11
C THR A 299 10.40 6.29 -4.27
N VAL A 300 11.28 7.27 -4.06
CA VAL A 300 11.80 8.08 -5.15
C VAL A 300 12.78 7.20 -5.93
N ALA A 301 12.26 6.38 -6.85
CA ALA A 301 13.03 5.44 -7.65
C ALA A 301 12.46 5.28 -9.07
N LEU A 302 13.32 4.89 -10.00
CA LEU A 302 13.03 4.75 -11.43
C LEU A 302 12.21 3.49 -11.78
N ASP A 303 12.20 2.48 -10.93
CA ASP A 303 11.74 1.11 -11.22
C ASP A 303 10.37 0.75 -10.61
N ASN A 304 9.76 1.67 -9.85
CA ASN A 304 8.48 1.42 -9.16
C ASN A 304 7.27 1.21 -10.09
N SER A 305 7.41 1.51 -11.40
CA SER A 305 6.34 1.30 -12.40
C SER A 305 6.57 0.09 -13.31
N GLN A 306 7.50 -0.81 -12.99
CA GLN A 306 7.67 -2.05 -13.73
C GLN A 306 6.46 -2.99 -13.54
N THR A 307 6.05 -3.66 -14.63
CA THR A 307 4.91 -4.59 -14.64
C THR A 307 5.24 -5.84 -15.46
N TYR A 308 4.84 -7.02 -14.97
CA TYR A 308 4.95 -8.26 -15.74
C TYR A 308 4.06 -8.19 -16.99
N VAL A 309 4.58 -8.61 -18.15
CA VAL A 309 3.84 -8.63 -19.42
C VAL A 309 3.67 -10.04 -19.97
N GLU A 310 4.55 -10.96 -19.58
CA GLU A 310 4.51 -12.36 -20.01
C GLU A 310 3.17 -13.02 -19.63
N GLY A 311 2.52 -13.64 -20.62
CA GLY A 311 1.20 -14.27 -20.46
C GLY A 311 0.03 -13.28 -20.36
N ARG A 312 0.30 -11.97 -20.37
CA ARG A 312 -0.71 -10.90 -20.36
C ARG A 312 -0.57 -9.97 -21.56
N GLU A 313 0.10 -10.38 -22.63
CA GLU A 313 0.41 -9.52 -23.78
C GLU A 313 -0.84 -8.85 -24.38
N ALA A 314 -1.97 -9.56 -24.41
CA ALA A 314 -3.25 -9.03 -24.90
C ALA A 314 -3.77 -7.83 -24.07
N MET A 315 -3.33 -7.65 -22.83
CA MET A 315 -3.68 -6.50 -22.00
C MET A 315 -3.09 -5.19 -22.54
N PHE A 316 -2.00 -5.27 -23.30
CA PHE A 316 -1.25 -4.13 -23.80
C PHE A 316 -1.57 -3.94 -25.29
N THR A 317 -2.03 -2.76 -25.66
CA THR A 317 -2.35 -2.43 -27.07
C THR A 317 -1.09 -2.32 -27.93
N ALA A 318 0.03 -1.98 -27.32
CA ALA A 318 1.34 -1.92 -27.95
C ALA A 318 2.45 -2.17 -26.93
N LEU A 319 3.39 -3.00 -27.33
CA LEU A 319 4.63 -3.32 -26.62
C LEU A 319 5.77 -3.22 -27.65
N PRO A 320 6.96 -2.69 -27.30
CA PRO A 320 8.05 -2.58 -28.26
C PRO A 320 8.45 -3.94 -28.83
N LYS A 321 8.75 -3.97 -30.12
CA LYS A 321 9.24 -5.17 -30.82
C LYS A 321 10.75 -5.27 -30.70
N ASP A 322 11.29 -6.45 -30.95
CA ASP A 322 12.72 -6.66 -31.00
C ASP A 322 13.38 -5.70 -32.02
N GLY A 323 14.40 -4.98 -31.57
CA GLY A 323 15.10 -3.97 -32.37
C GLY A 323 14.57 -2.55 -32.24
N ASP A 324 13.39 -2.33 -31.65
CA ASP A 324 12.95 -0.98 -31.27
C ASP A 324 13.84 -0.44 -30.14
N PRO A 325 14.28 0.84 -30.15
CA PRO A 325 15.12 1.40 -29.08
C PRO A 325 14.51 1.24 -27.68
N LEU A 326 13.19 1.37 -27.57
CA LEU A 326 12.46 1.22 -26.31
C LEU A 326 12.38 -0.23 -25.81
N ALA A 327 12.72 -1.23 -26.63
CA ALA A 327 12.81 -2.62 -26.18
C ALA A 327 13.93 -2.85 -25.15
N ASN A 328 14.85 -1.89 -24.99
CA ASN A 328 15.88 -1.91 -23.93
C ASN A 328 15.28 -1.83 -22.51
N TRP A 329 13.99 -1.49 -22.38
CA TRP A 329 13.26 -1.39 -21.11
C TRP A 329 12.47 -2.65 -20.73
N TYR A 330 12.68 -3.76 -21.43
CA TYR A 330 12.28 -5.08 -20.91
C TYR A 330 13.29 -5.60 -19.88
N GLY A 331 12.80 -6.41 -18.96
CA GLY A 331 13.64 -7.27 -18.13
C GLY A 331 12.92 -8.56 -17.74
N ASN A 332 13.50 -9.29 -16.81
CA ASN A 332 12.94 -10.53 -16.28
C ASN A 332 13.05 -10.53 -14.75
N GLY A 333 12.10 -11.15 -14.05
CA GLY A 333 12.06 -11.15 -12.59
C GLY A 333 11.20 -12.28 -12.04
N ASP A 334 11.31 -12.50 -10.73
CA ASP A 334 10.48 -13.45 -10.00
C ASP A 334 10.09 -12.85 -8.65
N SER A 335 8.79 -12.63 -8.48
CA SER A 335 8.18 -12.06 -7.27
C SER A 335 7.30 -13.08 -6.54
N ARG A 336 7.41 -14.37 -6.88
CA ARG A 336 6.71 -15.43 -6.15
C ARG A 336 7.22 -15.47 -4.71
N ARG A 337 6.33 -15.14 -3.78
CA ARG A 337 6.62 -15.13 -2.34
C ARG A 337 5.41 -15.69 -1.59
N GLU A 338 5.66 -16.59 -0.66
CA GLU A 338 4.64 -17.14 0.25
C GLU A 338 4.27 -16.12 1.34
N THR A 339 3.63 -15.03 0.93
CA THR A 339 3.29 -13.87 1.77
C THR A 339 1.83 -13.47 1.55
N GLY A 340 1.22 -12.82 2.54
CA GLY A 340 -0.15 -12.33 2.41
C GLY A 340 -0.33 -11.35 1.23
N SER A 341 0.68 -10.50 0.98
CA SER A 341 0.67 -9.52 -0.11
C SER A 341 0.58 -10.16 -1.51
N ASN A 342 1.18 -11.35 -1.71
CA ASN A 342 1.15 -12.08 -2.99
C ASN A 342 0.12 -13.22 -3.05
N LYS A 343 -0.60 -13.49 -1.97
CA LYS A 343 -1.58 -14.59 -1.92
C LYS A 343 -2.61 -14.48 -3.06
N GLY A 344 -2.77 -15.56 -3.81
CA GLY A 344 -3.75 -15.67 -4.91
C GLY A 344 -3.41 -14.84 -6.15
N ARG A 345 -2.19 -14.30 -6.25
CA ARG A 345 -1.74 -13.54 -7.41
C ARG A 345 -1.17 -14.47 -8.48
N ALA A 346 -1.51 -14.19 -9.74
CA ALA A 346 -0.87 -14.78 -10.91
C ALA A 346 0.01 -13.74 -11.62
N PHE A 347 0.80 -14.17 -12.62
CA PHE A 347 1.67 -13.29 -13.41
C PHE A 347 2.64 -12.48 -12.56
N ASP A 348 3.25 -13.15 -11.59
CA ASP A 348 4.19 -12.61 -10.60
C ASP A 348 5.65 -12.96 -10.90
N HIS A 349 5.94 -13.44 -12.11
CA HIS A 349 7.28 -13.76 -12.58
C HIS A 349 7.33 -13.75 -14.12
N GLY A 350 8.53 -13.76 -14.68
CA GLY A 350 8.79 -13.76 -16.13
C GLY A 350 9.16 -12.38 -16.66
N ARG A 351 8.92 -12.16 -17.95
CA ARG A 351 9.25 -10.90 -18.62
C ARG A 351 8.38 -9.75 -18.12
N TRP A 352 9.01 -8.64 -17.76
CA TRP A 352 8.37 -7.39 -17.39
C TRP A 352 8.83 -6.24 -18.29
N TYR A 353 8.07 -5.14 -18.30
CA TYR A 353 8.39 -3.92 -19.04
C TYR A 353 8.29 -2.67 -18.15
N ASP A 354 9.19 -1.72 -18.36
CA ASP A 354 9.25 -0.44 -17.65
C ASP A 354 8.73 0.71 -18.52
N PHE A 355 7.44 1.02 -18.39
CA PHE A 355 6.81 2.13 -19.12
C PHE A 355 7.35 3.49 -18.69
N TYR A 356 7.75 3.66 -17.43
CA TYR A 356 8.21 4.93 -16.92
C TYR A 356 9.55 5.32 -17.54
N ARG A 357 10.52 4.39 -17.57
CA ARG A 357 11.81 4.63 -18.25
C ARG A 357 11.63 4.84 -19.76
N ALA A 358 10.73 4.10 -20.40
CA ALA A 358 10.41 4.34 -21.81
C ALA A 358 9.81 5.75 -22.03
N ASN A 359 8.99 6.25 -21.12
CA ASN A 359 8.43 7.60 -21.18
C ASN A 359 9.47 8.69 -20.91
N LEU A 360 10.43 8.45 -20.00
CA LEU A 360 11.58 9.33 -19.82
C LEU A 360 12.39 9.44 -21.11
N GLU A 361 12.66 8.31 -21.79
CA GLU A 361 13.38 8.32 -23.07
C GLU A 361 12.59 9.04 -24.18
N ARG A 362 11.26 8.86 -24.27
CA ARG A 362 10.42 9.63 -25.21
C ARG A 362 10.49 11.13 -24.97
N THR A 363 10.56 11.53 -23.71
CA THR A 363 10.51 12.94 -23.29
C THR A 363 11.87 13.62 -23.47
N TYR A 364 12.94 12.98 -23.00
CA TYR A 364 14.26 13.58 -22.87
C TYR A 364 15.32 12.99 -23.80
N GLY A 365 14.98 11.95 -24.58
CA GLY A 365 15.95 11.09 -25.25
C GLY A 365 16.66 10.16 -24.25
N PRO A 366 17.65 9.37 -24.70
CA PRO A 366 18.50 8.59 -23.80
C PRO A 366 19.21 9.51 -22.79
N GLN A 367 19.12 9.19 -21.50
CA GLN A 367 19.72 9.97 -20.41
C GLN A 367 20.43 9.06 -19.41
N GLU A 368 21.47 9.60 -18.80
CA GLU A 368 22.11 8.98 -17.63
C GLU A 368 21.18 9.07 -16.40
N PRO A 369 21.14 8.04 -15.52
CA PRO A 369 20.31 8.05 -14.32
C PRO A 369 20.51 9.29 -13.43
N ALA A 370 21.73 9.84 -13.39
CA ALA A 370 22.07 11.03 -12.61
C ALA A 370 21.21 12.26 -12.96
N ARG A 371 20.80 12.42 -14.23
CA ARG A 371 19.93 13.54 -14.63
C ARG A 371 18.53 13.42 -14.04
N TRP A 372 18.00 12.20 -13.96
CA TRP A 372 16.70 11.97 -13.33
C TRP A 372 16.76 12.24 -11.82
N VAL A 373 17.88 11.90 -11.17
CA VAL A 373 18.11 12.20 -9.74
C VAL A 373 18.11 13.72 -9.52
N GLU A 374 18.87 14.47 -10.32
CA GLU A 374 18.90 15.94 -10.26
C GLU A 374 17.52 16.56 -10.50
N HIS A 375 16.79 16.10 -11.53
CA HIS A 375 15.44 16.60 -11.82
C HIS A 375 14.44 16.27 -10.72
N SER A 376 14.54 15.08 -10.12
CA SER A 376 13.68 14.67 -9.00
C SER A 376 14.00 15.47 -7.74
N LEU A 377 15.27 15.79 -7.46
CA LEU A 377 15.65 16.70 -6.39
C LEU A 377 15.09 18.10 -6.61
N ASP A 378 15.17 18.60 -7.83
CA ASP A 378 14.60 19.90 -8.22
C ASP A 378 13.09 19.94 -7.99
N ARG A 379 12.37 18.87 -8.36
CA ARG A 379 10.95 18.69 -8.04
C ARG A 379 10.69 18.74 -6.55
N LEU A 380 11.34 17.87 -5.77
CA LEU A 380 11.11 17.77 -4.33
C LEU A 380 11.36 19.12 -3.63
N LYS A 381 12.49 19.78 -3.94
CA LYS A 381 12.81 21.12 -3.41
C LYS A 381 11.76 22.14 -3.83
N ALA A 382 11.44 22.23 -5.12
CA ALA A 382 10.43 23.16 -5.63
C ALA A 382 9.03 22.89 -5.03
N TRP A 383 8.71 21.66 -4.66
CA TRP A 383 7.44 21.30 -4.02
C TRP A 383 7.47 21.47 -2.50
N GLY A 384 8.56 21.99 -1.93
CA GLY A 384 8.71 22.28 -0.51
C GLY A 384 9.02 21.06 0.35
N PHE A 385 9.34 19.91 -0.25
CA PHE A 385 9.90 18.77 0.49
C PHE A 385 11.36 19.05 0.85
N ASN A 386 11.78 18.52 2.00
CA ASN A 386 13.16 18.63 2.50
C ASN A 386 13.78 17.27 2.84
N THR A 387 13.08 16.16 2.57
CA THR A 387 13.58 14.82 2.83
C THR A 387 13.31 13.86 1.66
N VAL A 388 14.32 13.06 1.31
CA VAL A 388 14.14 11.84 0.50
C VAL A 388 13.82 10.68 1.44
N GLY A 389 12.59 10.17 1.34
CA GLY A 389 12.08 9.13 2.23
C GLY A 389 12.62 7.74 1.92
N ASN A 390 12.06 6.75 2.62
CA ASN A 390 12.51 5.36 2.57
C ASN A 390 12.40 4.74 1.17
N TRP A 391 13.21 3.72 0.89
CA TRP A 391 13.26 2.98 -0.38
C TRP A 391 13.48 3.83 -1.64
N SER A 392 14.12 4.99 -1.50
CA SER A 392 14.52 5.82 -2.63
C SER A 392 15.86 5.35 -3.20
N ALA A 393 16.14 5.74 -4.44
CA ALA A 393 17.37 5.34 -5.15
C ALA A 393 18.64 5.77 -4.37
N ALA A 394 19.65 4.90 -4.31
CA ALA A 394 20.85 5.13 -3.49
C ALA A 394 21.64 6.38 -3.93
N GLU A 395 21.50 6.78 -5.20
CA GLU A 395 22.16 7.93 -5.80
C GLU A 395 21.80 9.26 -5.10
N PHE A 396 20.60 9.38 -4.50
CA PHE A 396 20.23 10.55 -3.70
C PHE A 396 21.13 10.74 -2.47
N GLY A 397 21.77 9.67 -2.00
CA GLY A 397 22.75 9.72 -0.90
C GLY A 397 24.13 10.24 -1.32
N THR A 398 24.44 10.51 -2.60
CA THR A 398 25.84 10.74 -3.04
C THR A 398 26.10 12.04 -3.80
N ALA A 399 25.14 12.59 -4.57
CA ALA A 399 25.33 13.84 -5.32
C ALA A 399 24.13 14.81 -5.17
N GLN A 400 24.41 16.12 -5.05
CA GLN A 400 23.42 17.20 -4.83
C GLN A 400 22.40 16.89 -3.71
N ARG A 401 22.88 16.91 -2.47
CA ARG A 401 22.17 16.24 -1.38
C ARG A 401 20.90 16.95 -0.90
N MET A 402 20.00 16.13 -0.41
CA MET A 402 18.85 16.44 0.44
C MET A 402 18.91 15.44 1.60
N PRO A 403 18.48 15.81 2.82
CA PRO A 403 18.37 14.85 3.91
C PRO A 403 17.61 13.60 3.51
N TYR A 404 18.02 12.44 4.02
CA TYR A 404 17.41 11.18 3.62
C TYR A 404 17.31 10.18 4.77
N THR A 405 16.53 9.12 4.58
CA THR A 405 16.35 8.01 5.51
C THR A 405 16.59 6.67 4.83
N LEU A 406 17.10 5.68 5.55
CA LEU A 406 17.35 4.33 5.03
C LEU A 406 16.61 3.25 5.84
N PRO A 407 16.25 2.11 5.22
CA PRO A 407 15.73 0.97 5.95
C PRO A 407 16.87 0.04 6.40
N LEU A 408 16.74 -0.54 7.58
CA LEU A 408 17.44 -1.77 7.96
C LEU A 408 16.54 -2.94 7.54
N SER A 409 16.63 -3.36 6.28
CA SER A 409 15.91 -4.54 5.80
C SER A 409 16.61 -5.80 6.30
N ILE A 410 16.13 -6.34 7.42
CA ILE A 410 16.73 -7.51 8.05
C ILE A 410 16.19 -8.76 7.37
N HIS A 411 17.08 -9.49 6.71
CA HIS A 411 16.78 -10.75 6.05
C HIS A 411 17.83 -11.80 6.42
N GLY A 412 17.40 -13.03 6.63
CA GLY A 412 18.28 -14.13 6.96
C GLY A 412 17.51 -15.43 7.15
N ASP A 413 18.26 -16.51 7.32
CA ASP A 413 17.72 -17.83 7.66
C ASP A 413 17.59 -17.93 9.19
N TYR A 414 16.65 -17.19 9.77
CA TYR A 414 16.25 -17.28 11.17
C TYR A 414 14.81 -17.80 11.28
N ALA A 415 14.45 -18.34 12.44
CA ALA A 415 13.07 -18.74 12.69
C ALA A 415 12.12 -17.54 12.61
N THR A 416 10.89 -17.78 12.12
CA THR A 416 9.83 -16.77 12.07
C THR A 416 8.55 -17.30 12.72
N ILE A 417 7.73 -16.41 13.28
CA ILE A 417 6.46 -16.74 13.92
C ILE A 417 5.30 -16.16 13.11
N SER A 418 4.32 -17.00 12.81
CA SER A 418 3.09 -16.56 12.16
C SER A 418 2.14 -15.94 13.17
N THR A 419 1.50 -14.83 12.79
CA THR A 419 0.41 -14.20 13.56
C THR A 419 -0.95 -14.33 12.86
N GLY A 420 -0.98 -15.00 11.71
CA GLY A 420 -2.14 -15.01 10.81
C GLY A 420 -2.28 -13.72 9.97
N LEU A 421 -1.46 -12.69 10.23
CA LEU A 421 -1.30 -11.49 9.40
C LEU A 421 0.17 -11.38 8.91
N ASP A 422 0.64 -12.40 8.20
CA ASP A 422 2.01 -12.43 7.68
C ASP A 422 2.06 -11.76 6.30
N TRP A 423 1.65 -10.49 6.24
CA TRP A 423 1.44 -9.77 4.98
C TRP A 423 2.72 -9.62 4.17
N TRP A 424 3.82 -9.24 4.84
CA TRP A 424 5.17 -9.16 4.27
C TRP A 424 6.05 -10.36 4.61
N GLY A 425 5.58 -11.23 5.50
CA GLY A 425 6.30 -12.38 6.04
C GLY A 425 5.98 -12.60 7.52
N GLY A 426 6.44 -13.72 8.08
CA GLY A 426 6.31 -14.00 9.51
C GLY A 426 7.21 -13.10 10.36
N MET A 427 6.85 -12.91 11.63
CA MET A 427 7.63 -12.13 12.59
C MET A 427 9.00 -12.77 12.85
N PRO A 428 10.15 -12.09 12.65
CA PRO A 428 11.47 -12.61 12.99
C PRO A 428 11.56 -13.02 14.46
N ASP A 429 12.11 -14.19 14.76
CA ASP A 429 12.38 -14.62 16.14
C ASP A 429 13.68 -13.97 16.66
N PRO A 430 13.61 -12.98 17.57
CA PRO A 430 14.79 -12.27 18.04
C PRO A 430 15.62 -13.09 19.04
N PHE A 431 15.10 -14.24 19.50
CA PHE A 431 15.83 -15.16 20.36
C PHE A 431 16.66 -16.16 19.56
N ASP A 432 16.48 -16.23 18.24
CA ASP A 432 17.35 -16.98 17.35
C ASP A 432 18.68 -16.24 17.17
N PRO A 433 19.84 -16.82 17.52
CA PRO A 433 21.13 -16.18 17.31
C PRO A 433 21.38 -15.78 15.84
N ARG A 434 20.74 -16.47 14.89
CA ARG A 434 20.82 -16.16 13.46
C ARG A 434 20.14 -14.84 13.13
N PHE A 435 19.12 -14.42 13.89
CA PHE A 435 18.54 -13.09 13.75
C PHE A 435 19.54 -12.01 14.14
N ALA A 436 20.24 -12.16 15.27
CA ALA A 436 21.25 -11.18 15.70
C ALA A 436 22.37 -11.03 14.66
N MET A 437 22.84 -12.15 14.08
CA MET A 437 23.82 -12.13 12.99
C MET A 437 23.29 -11.45 11.72
N ALA A 438 22.02 -11.70 11.36
CA ALA A 438 21.38 -11.06 10.22
C ALA A 438 21.21 -9.55 10.42
N ALA A 439 20.79 -9.13 11.63
CA ALA A 439 20.66 -7.73 12.01
C ALA A 439 22.01 -7.01 11.96
N GLU A 440 23.05 -7.57 12.57
CA GLU A 440 24.41 -7.00 12.52
C GLU A 440 24.90 -6.87 11.07
N ARG A 441 24.70 -7.90 10.25
CA ARG A 441 25.09 -7.86 8.83
C ARG A 441 24.36 -6.77 8.06
N ALA A 442 23.03 -6.67 8.23
CA ALA A 442 22.22 -5.66 7.56
C ALA A 442 22.67 -4.24 7.95
N ILE A 443 22.89 -4.02 9.26
CA ILE A 443 23.36 -2.74 9.80
C ILE A 443 24.77 -2.40 9.32
N ALA A 444 25.70 -3.36 9.34
CA ALA A 444 27.07 -3.14 8.87
C ALA A 444 27.10 -2.78 7.37
N ILE A 445 26.23 -3.39 6.55
CA ILE A 445 26.09 -3.06 5.13
C ILE A 445 25.52 -1.65 4.98
N ALA A 446 24.39 -1.37 5.65
CA ALA A 446 23.72 -0.07 5.55
C ALA A 446 24.60 1.08 6.06
N ALA A 447 25.41 0.85 7.09
CA ALA A 447 26.29 1.87 7.67
C ALA A 447 27.60 2.07 6.90
N ARG A 448 28.04 1.10 6.08
CA ARG A 448 29.40 1.08 5.50
C ARG A 448 29.82 2.41 4.85
N ASP A 449 28.95 2.98 4.03
CA ASP A 449 29.21 4.21 3.28
C ASP A 449 28.44 5.42 3.85
N HIS A 450 27.76 5.25 4.98
CA HIS A 450 26.86 6.25 5.56
C HIS A 450 27.09 6.54 7.04
N ARG A 451 28.02 5.84 7.71
CA ARG A 451 28.27 5.89 9.16
C ARG A 451 28.48 7.30 9.74
N ASP A 452 29.12 8.17 8.95
CA ASP A 452 29.47 9.53 9.34
C ASP A 452 28.87 10.55 8.35
N ASP A 453 27.78 10.19 7.66
CA ASP A 453 27.13 11.06 6.69
C ASP A 453 26.12 12.00 7.35
N PRO A 454 26.41 13.29 7.54
CA PRO A 454 25.54 14.21 8.28
C PRO A 454 24.18 14.45 7.58
N TRP A 455 24.01 14.04 6.32
CA TRP A 455 22.74 14.14 5.60
C TRP A 455 21.77 13.01 5.91
N LEU A 456 22.26 11.90 6.46
CA LEU A 456 21.40 10.79 6.86
C LEU A 456 20.73 11.12 8.21
N ILE A 457 19.41 11.26 8.16
CA ILE A 457 18.57 11.49 9.35
C ILE A 457 18.65 10.28 10.27
N GLY A 458 18.56 9.08 9.72
CA GLY A 458 18.61 7.85 10.48
C GLY A 458 18.09 6.62 9.72
N TYR A 459 17.96 5.53 10.45
CA TYR A 459 17.60 4.23 9.92
C TYR A 459 16.28 3.72 10.53
N PHE A 460 15.36 3.21 9.71
CA PHE A 460 14.17 2.49 10.17
C PHE A 460 14.49 1.02 10.46
N ALA A 461 13.94 0.47 11.53
CA ALA A 461 14.03 -0.96 11.86
C ALA A 461 12.93 -1.73 11.12
N ASP A 462 13.26 -2.36 9.99
CA ASP A 462 12.30 -3.04 9.11
C ASP A 462 11.08 -2.15 8.72
N ASN A 463 9.96 -2.77 8.36
CA ASN A 463 8.70 -2.13 8.00
C ASN A 463 7.51 -3.06 8.27
N GLU A 464 6.46 -2.56 8.93
CA GLU A 464 5.15 -3.24 9.08
C GLU A 464 5.23 -4.72 9.50
N LEU A 465 6.14 -5.05 10.43
CA LEU A 465 6.25 -6.40 10.94
C LEU A 465 4.95 -6.86 11.61
N ALA A 466 4.68 -8.16 11.53
CA ALA A 466 3.46 -8.80 11.98
C ALA A 466 3.40 -8.92 13.52
N TRP A 467 3.30 -7.80 14.23
CA TRP A 467 3.23 -7.78 15.70
C TRP A 467 1.89 -8.29 16.26
N ALA A 468 0.82 -8.27 15.46
CA ALA A 468 -0.53 -8.70 15.82
C ALA A 468 -1.28 -9.30 14.61
N GLY A 469 -2.38 -10.00 14.87
CA GLY A 469 -3.24 -10.62 13.86
C GLY A 469 -4.26 -9.65 13.23
N PRO A 470 -5.08 -10.12 12.26
CA PRO A 470 -5.91 -9.28 11.37
C PRO A 470 -7.20 -8.69 12.00
N GLY A 471 -7.31 -8.63 13.32
CA GLY A 471 -8.55 -8.24 14.02
C GLY A 471 -8.33 -7.50 15.35
N SER A 472 -9.43 -7.16 16.01
CA SER A 472 -9.42 -6.43 17.29
C SER A 472 -9.74 -7.29 18.51
N ASP A 473 -10.01 -8.58 18.30
CA ASP A 473 -10.31 -9.52 19.38
C ASP A 473 -9.02 -9.96 20.12
N PRO A 474 -9.12 -10.56 21.32
CA PRO A 474 -7.95 -10.98 22.07
C PRO A 474 -7.01 -11.95 21.32
N LYS A 475 -7.53 -12.83 20.46
CA LYS A 475 -6.65 -13.73 19.67
C LYS A 475 -5.81 -12.95 18.69
N SER A 476 -6.39 -11.93 18.06
CA SER A 476 -5.66 -11.05 17.14
C SER A 476 -4.66 -10.17 17.87
N ARG A 477 -5.05 -9.55 19.00
CA ARG A 477 -4.18 -8.69 19.82
C ARG A 477 -2.92 -9.40 20.34
N TYR A 478 -3.06 -10.67 20.74
CA TYR A 478 -1.98 -11.49 21.29
C TYR A 478 -1.51 -12.58 20.32
N ALA A 479 -1.74 -12.41 19.02
CA ALA A 479 -1.48 -13.42 18.01
C ALA A 479 -0.02 -13.86 17.99
N LEU A 480 0.94 -12.97 18.24
CA LEU A 480 2.36 -13.33 18.36
C LEU A 480 2.62 -14.29 19.53
N ALA A 481 2.00 -14.03 20.69
CA ALA A 481 2.13 -14.88 21.86
C ALA A 481 1.45 -16.24 21.65
N TYR A 482 0.23 -16.25 21.09
CA TYR A 482 -0.48 -17.49 20.75
C TYR A 482 0.23 -18.31 19.67
N GLY A 483 0.66 -17.65 18.60
CA GLY A 483 1.46 -18.24 17.53
C GLY A 483 2.72 -18.88 18.09
N THR A 484 3.44 -18.17 18.97
CA THR A 484 4.61 -18.73 19.68
C THR A 484 4.25 -19.96 20.51
N LEU A 485 3.16 -19.92 21.29
CA LEU A 485 2.75 -21.05 22.14
C LEU A 485 2.29 -22.28 21.35
N ARG A 486 1.95 -22.17 20.08
CA ARG A 486 1.63 -23.33 19.23
C ARG A 486 2.87 -24.03 18.65
N LEU A 487 4.04 -23.40 18.72
CA LEU A 487 5.28 -23.95 18.17
C LEU A 487 5.93 -24.97 19.10
N THR A 488 6.88 -25.75 18.56
CA THR A 488 7.73 -26.67 19.32
C THR A 488 8.87 -25.93 20.01
N THR A 489 9.52 -26.59 20.98
CA THR A 489 10.71 -26.06 21.66
C THR A 489 11.96 -25.98 20.78
N ASP A 490 11.91 -26.38 19.51
CA ASP A 490 12.98 -26.09 18.53
C ASP A 490 13.06 -24.59 18.23
N VAL A 491 11.93 -23.87 18.36
CA VAL A 491 11.84 -22.43 18.16
C VAL A 491 12.37 -21.68 19.41
N PRO A 492 13.38 -20.82 19.28
CA PRO A 492 13.93 -20.04 20.40
C PRO A 492 12.90 -19.22 21.19
N ALA A 493 11.98 -18.53 20.51
CA ALA A 493 10.91 -17.76 21.14
C ALA A 493 10.01 -18.63 22.03
N LYS A 494 9.71 -19.87 21.60
CA LYS A 494 8.96 -20.84 22.41
C LYS A 494 9.68 -21.13 23.72
N ARG A 495 10.98 -21.43 23.66
CA ARG A 495 11.80 -21.68 24.86
C ARG A 495 11.84 -20.45 25.78
N ALA A 496 11.98 -19.26 25.21
CA ALA A 496 11.96 -18.00 25.96
C ALA A 496 10.62 -17.81 26.69
N PHE A 497 9.49 -18.07 26.02
CA PHE A 497 8.17 -17.96 26.65
C PHE A 497 7.97 -19.00 27.76
N LEU A 498 8.29 -20.27 27.53
CA LEU A 498 8.16 -21.29 28.56
C LEU A 498 9.07 -20.99 29.76
N LYS A 499 10.28 -20.48 29.54
CA LYS A 499 11.16 -20.03 30.61
C LYS A 499 10.52 -18.90 31.42
N GLN A 500 9.93 -17.90 30.76
CA GLN A 500 9.20 -16.81 31.43
C GLN A 500 8.13 -17.33 32.40
N LEU A 501 7.34 -18.33 31.96
CA LEU A 501 6.27 -18.93 32.76
C LEU A 501 6.82 -19.79 33.90
N ARG A 502 7.85 -20.61 33.63
CA ARG A 502 8.52 -21.45 34.64
C ARG A 502 9.14 -20.63 35.75
N ASP A 503 9.81 -19.53 35.41
CA ASP A 503 10.42 -18.63 36.38
C ASP A 503 9.36 -17.97 37.28
N LYS A 504 8.18 -17.65 36.76
CA LYS A 504 7.07 -17.04 37.52
C LYS A 504 6.34 -18.05 38.41
N TYR A 505 5.97 -19.21 37.89
CA TYR A 505 5.06 -20.15 38.58
C TYR A 505 5.74 -21.34 39.24
N ARG A 506 7.05 -21.54 39.02
CA ARG A 506 7.88 -22.65 39.52
C ARG A 506 7.49 -24.04 39.00
N ASN A 507 6.21 -24.41 39.00
CA ASN A 507 5.69 -25.69 38.52
C ASN A 507 4.34 -25.52 37.79
N GLN A 508 3.90 -26.58 37.11
CA GLN A 508 2.71 -26.57 36.26
C GLN A 508 1.42 -26.32 37.05
N GLN A 509 1.34 -26.77 38.31
CA GLN A 509 0.19 -26.50 39.18
C GLN A 509 0.04 -25.01 39.49
N GLY A 510 1.16 -24.28 39.59
CA GLY A 510 1.16 -22.82 39.72
C GLY A 510 0.50 -22.15 38.52
N LEU A 511 0.89 -22.56 37.30
CA LEU A 511 0.31 -22.05 36.07
C LEU A 511 -1.17 -22.46 35.92
N SER A 512 -1.52 -23.73 36.18
CA SER A 512 -2.89 -24.25 36.16
C SER A 512 -3.83 -23.40 37.01
N ARG A 513 -3.42 -23.05 38.24
CA ARG A 513 -4.22 -22.17 39.11
C ARG A 513 -4.30 -20.74 38.59
N ALA A 514 -3.19 -20.19 38.09
CA ALA A 514 -3.15 -18.81 37.61
C ALA A 514 -3.99 -18.60 36.35
N TRP A 515 -3.97 -19.58 35.44
CA TRP A 515 -4.66 -19.51 34.14
C TRP A 515 -6.03 -20.20 34.14
N GLY A 516 -6.41 -20.91 35.21
CA GLY A 516 -7.69 -21.61 35.26
C GLY A 516 -7.77 -22.81 34.31
N ILE A 517 -6.64 -23.47 34.05
CA ILE A 517 -6.55 -24.63 33.15
C ILE A 517 -6.09 -25.87 33.92
N ASP A 518 -6.31 -27.05 33.34
CA ASP A 518 -5.69 -28.29 33.82
C ASP A 518 -4.46 -28.61 32.97
N LEU A 519 -3.28 -28.17 33.44
CA LEU A 519 -2.00 -28.55 32.87
C LEU A 519 -1.33 -29.64 33.75
N PRO A 520 -1.41 -30.92 33.37
CA PRO A 520 -0.86 -32.01 34.19
C PRO A 520 0.68 -32.02 34.21
N ALA A 521 1.33 -31.57 33.14
CA ALA A 521 2.78 -31.53 32.99
C ALA A 521 3.22 -30.39 32.05
N TRP A 522 4.44 -29.85 32.23
CA TRP A 522 4.94 -28.75 31.39
C TRP A 522 5.20 -29.16 29.94
N GLU A 523 5.52 -30.44 29.74
CA GLU A 523 5.85 -31.07 28.47
C GLU A 523 4.71 -30.93 27.46
N LEU A 524 3.45 -30.87 27.91
CA LEU A 524 2.31 -30.59 27.02
C LEU A 524 2.32 -29.18 26.41
N MET A 525 2.99 -28.23 27.08
CA MET A 525 3.25 -26.93 26.48
C MET A 525 4.51 -26.95 25.62
N GLU A 526 5.33 -28.00 25.61
CA GLU A 526 6.49 -28.11 24.70
C GLU A 526 6.10 -28.67 23.34
N ASP A 527 5.04 -29.48 23.30
CA ASP A 527 4.46 -30.07 22.11
C ASP A 527 3.80 -29.02 21.18
N PRO A 528 3.80 -29.25 19.85
CA PRO A 528 3.14 -28.36 18.92
C PRO A 528 1.62 -28.37 19.11
N GLY A 529 0.99 -27.24 18.87
CA GLY A 529 -0.47 -27.09 18.91
C GLY A 529 -1.06 -26.83 20.30
N PHE A 530 -0.25 -26.49 21.32
CA PHE A 530 -0.79 -26.04 22.59
C PHE A 530 -1.65 -24.78 22.42
N GLU A 531 -2.93 -24.88 22.79
CA GLU A 531 -3.90 -23.78 22.72
C GLU A 531 -4.03 -23.12 24.11
N ALA A 532 -3.41 -21.96 24.28
CA ALA A 532 -3.57 -21.18 25.50
C ALA A 532 -4.99 -20.61 25.65
N PRO A 533 -5.51 -20.46 26.88
CA PRO A 533 -6.81 -19.86 27.11
C PRO A 533 -6.86 -18.39 26.66
N LEU A 534 -8.07 -17.89 26.41
CA LEU A 534 -8.30 -16.47 26.16
C LEU A 534 -8.19 -15.68 27.47
N PRO A 535 -7.87 -14.37 27.41
CA PRO A 535 -7.97 -13.49 28.58
C PRO A 535 -9.32 -13.64 29.27
N ASN A 536 -9.28 -13.90 30.58
CA ASN A 536 -10.45 -14.07 31.42
C ASN A 536 -10.29 -13.18 32.67
N PRO A 537 -11.26 -12.31 33.01
CA PRO A 537 -11.22 -11.51 34.24
C PRO A 537 -11.05 -12.31 35.54
N GLU A 538 -11.49 -13.58 35.59
CA GLU A 538 -11.30 -14.47 36.75
C GLU A 538 -9.85 -14.98 36.85
N HIS A 539 -9.13 -14.97 35.73
CA HIS A 539 -7.74 -15.41 35.60
C HIS A 539 -6.90 -14.33 34.89
N PRO A 540 -6.75 -13.14 35.49
CA PRO A 540 -6.11 -11.98 34.84
C PRO A 540 -4.64 -12.25 34.47
N ALA A 541 -4.01 -13.21 35.15
CA ALA A 541 -2.65 -13.64 34.89
C ALA A 541 -2.41 -14.13 33.45
N ILE A 542 -3.45 -14.64 32.76
CA ILE A 542 -3.36 -15.03 31.34
C ILE A 542 -2.91 -13.83 30.51
N GLU A 543 -3.66 -12.73 30.60
CA GLU A 543 -3.38 -11.53 29.80
C GLU A 543 -2.06 -10.88 30.22
N GLU A 544 -1.78 -10.81 31.52
CA GLU A 544 -0.51 -10.28 32.03
C GLU A 544 0.70 -11.05 31.48
N ASP A 545 0.62 -12.37 31.40
CA ASP A 545 1.71 -13.20 30.88
C ASP A 545 1.89 -13.07 29.37
N LEU A 546 0.79 -12.95 28.62
CA LEU A 546 0.83 -12.66 27.18
C LEU A 546 1.46 -11.29 26.92
N LYS A 547 1.01 -10.23 27.61
CA LYS A 547 1.59 -8.88 27.52
C LYS A 547 3.08 -8.89 27.86
N ARG A 548 3.45 -9.53 28.96
CA ARG A 548 4.84 -9.64 29.40
C ARG A 548 5.71 -10.32 28.34
N PHE A 549 5.20 -11.36 27.70
CA PHE A 549 5.94 -12.03 26.62
C PHE A 549 6.06 -11.15 25.37
N GLN A 550 4.99 -10.47 24.93
CA GLN A 550 5.08 -9.54 23.80
C GLN A 550 6.10 -8.43 24.07
N ARG A 551 6.11 -7.90 25.30
CA ARG A 551 7.11 -6.93 25.74
C ARG A 551 8.53 -7.50 25.68
N PHE A 552 8.75 -8.70 26.22
CA PHE A 552 10.06 -9.33 26.23
C PHE A 552 10.57 -9.64 24.82
N PHE A 553 9.68 -10.07 23.93
CA PHE A 553 9.96 -10.29 22.52
C PHE A 553 10.42 -8.98 21.85
N ALA A 554 9.62 -7.92 21.98
CA ALA A 554 9.92 -6.63 21.38
C ALA A 554 11.18 -5.98 21.97
N ASP A 555 11.42 -6.13 23.27
CA ASP A 555 12.64 -5.68 23.92
C ASP A 555 13.86 -6.37 23.33
N THR A 556 13.78 -7.68 23.09
CA THR A 556 14.91 -8.43 22.50
C THR A 556 15.17 -7.97 21.07
N TYR A 557 14.12 -7.82 20.25
CA TYR A 557 14.24 -7.33 18.86
C TYR A 557 14.88 -5.94 18.78
N PHE A 558 14.29 -4.93 19.44
CA PHE A 558 14.78 -3.55 19.34
C PHE A 558 16.12 -3.34 20.04
N LYS A 559 16.38 -4.04 21.14
CA LYS A 559 17.68 -3.98 21.81
C LYS A 559 18.80 -4.50 20.91
N THR A 560 18.61 -5.64 20.24
CA THR A 560 19.62 -6.21 19.33
C THR A 560 19.99 -5.22 18.22
N ILE A 561 19.00 -4.57 17.61
CA ILE A 561 19.22 -3.55 16.58
C ILE A 561 19.94 -2.33 17.16
N ALA A 562 19.45 -1.79 18.28
CA ALA A 562 20.02 -0.60 18.91
C ALA A 562 21.47 -0.83 19.38
N GLU A 563 21.79 -2.00 19.92
CA GLU A 563 23.15 -2.35 20.33
C GLU A 563 24.09 -2.45 19.12
N SER A 564 23.66 -3.08 18.01
CA SER A 564 24.46 -3.14 16.79
C SER A 564 24.66 -1.76 16.15
N MET A 565 23.61 -0.92 16.11
CA MET A 565 23.68 0.47 15.64
C MET A 565 24.71 1.31 16.40
N LYS A 566 24.82 1.15 17.73
CA LYS A 566 25.83 1.87 18.53
C LYS A 566 27.27 1.61 18.08
N TRP A 567 27.56 0.43 17.52
CA TRP A 567 28.89 0.09 17.01
C TRP A 567 29.10 0.61 15.59
N HIS A 568 28.13 0.41 14.71
CA HIS A 568 28.29 0.65 13.28
C HIS A 568 27.91 2.05 12.82
N ALA A 569 26.98 2.73 13.50
CA ALA A 569 26.44 4.03 13.12
C ALA A 569 26.08 4.88 14.37
N PRO A 570 27.04 5.19 15.26
CA PRO A 570 26.78 5.82 16.56
C PRO A 570 26.22 7.25 16.49
N ASN A 571 26.33 7.91 15.34
CA ASN A 571 25.91 9.30 15.14
C ASN A 571 24.50 9.43 14.53
N HIS A 572 23.84 8.32 14.20
CA HIS A 572 22.57 8.31 13.48
C HIS A 572 21.41 7.84 14.35
N LEU A 573 20.23 8.39 14.08
CA LEU A 573 19.01 8.04 14.79
C LEU A 573 18.51 6.65 14.38
N LEU A 574 18.03 5.89 15.36
CA LEU A 574 17.16 4.73 15.13
C LEU A 574 15.71 5.21 15.10
N LEU A 575 15.11 5.18 13.91
CA LEU A 575 13.83 5.84 13.59
C LEU A 575 12.59 4.98 13.87
N GLY A 576 12.74 3.86 14.58
CA GLY A 576 11.62 3.00 14.96
C GLY A 576 11.18 2.01 13.88
N GLY A 577 10.08 1.29 14.14
CA GLY A 577 9.66 0.10 13.39
C GLY A 577 8.55 0.27 12.34
N ARG A 578 8.13 1.50 12.02
CA ARG A 578 7.08 1.80 11.03
C ARG A 578 5.80 0.98 11.25
N PHE A 579 5.22 1.08 12.43
CA PHE A 579 4.08 0.26 12.84
C PHE A 579 2.83 0.56 12.00
N ALA A 580 2.17 -0.49 11.50
CA ALA A 580 0.84 -0.44 10.88
C ALA A 580 -0.28 -1.04 11.77
N ALA A 581 0.08 -1.55 12.95
CA ALA A 581 -0.84 -2.13 13.92
C ALA A 581 -0.65 -1.53 15.31
N SER A 582 -1.72 -1.51 16.11
CA SER A 582 -1.68 -1.01 17.48
C SER A 582 -1.25 -2.10 18.46
N VAL A 583 0.04 -2.11 18.83
CA VAL A 583 0.62 -3.07 19.78
C VAL A 583 1.39 -2.31 20.88
N PRO A 584 0.74 -1.96 22.00
CA PRO A 584 1.34 -1.13 23.06
C PRO A 584 2.68 -1.64 23.57
N GLU A 585 2.82 -2.96 23.78
CA GLU A 585 4.02 -3.56 24.34
C GLU A 585 5.24 -3.36 23.41
N ALA A 586 5.02 -3.48 22.09
CA ALA A 586 6.06 -3.27 21.08
C ALA A 586 6.39 -1.78 20.89
N VAL A 587 5.38 -0.91 20.95
CA VAL A 587 5.56 0.55 20.87
C VAL A 587 6.34 1.07 22.08
N GLU A 588 6.06 0.58 23.28
CA GLU A 588 6.85 0.94 24.47
C GLU A 588 8.30 0.42 24.38
N SER A 589 8.54 -0.74 23.73
CA SER A 589 9.91 -1.26 23.55
C SER A 589 10.65 -0.39 22.54
N CYS A 590 9.98 -0.03 21.45
CA CYS A 590 10.47 0.95 20.49
C CYS A 590 10.82 2.28 21.19
N ALA A 591 9.94 2.80 22.05
CA ALA A 591 10.19 4.03 22.82
C ALA A 591 11.43 3.92 23.73
N GLN A 592 11.70 2.73 24.28
CA GLN A 592 12.87 2.50 25.13
C GLN A 592 14.19 2.49 24.35
N TYR A 593 14.23 1.87 23.17
CA TYR A 593 15.48 1.60 22.45
C TYR A 593 15.72 2.51 21.24
N CYS A 594 14.67 3.07 20.65
CA CYS A 594 14.75 3.94 19.49
C CYS A 594 14.70 5.42 19.87
N ASP A 595 15.26 6.25 19.01
CA ASP A 595 15.27 7.71 19.19
C ASP A 595 13.94 8.33 18.78
N VAL A 596 13.27 7.75 17.78
CA VAL A 596 11.97 8.19 17.23
C VAL A 596 11.04 6.99 17.09
N LEU A 597 9.76 7.19 17.40
CA LEU A 597 8.70 6.24 17.07
C LEU A 597 8.24 6.47 15.61
N SER A 598 8.01 5.41 14.84
CA SER A 598 7.50 5.55 13.47
C SER A 598 6.24 4.72 13.23
N PHE A 599 5.32 5.30 12.47
CA PHE A 599 4.02 4.71 12.15
C PHE A 599 3.61 4.97 10.71
N ASN A 600 3.00 3.98 10.09
CA ASN A 600 2.31 4.11 8.81
C ASN A 600 0.83 4.39 9.07
N PHE A 601 0.37 5.61 8.74
CA PHE A 601 -1.00 6.05 9.00
C PHE A 601 -1.72 6.33 7.69
N TYR A 602 -2.41 5.30 7.20
CA TYR A 602 -3.37 5.43 6.11
C TYR A 602 -4.74 5.85 6.66
N THR A 603 -4.81 7.05 7.22
CA THR A 603 -6.00 7.68 7.81
C THR A 603 -6.19 9.11 7.32
N ARG A 604 -7.38 9.69 7.51
CA ARG A 604 -7.64 11.10 7.16
C ARG A 604 -6.91 12.11 8.05
N GLU A 605 -6.62 11.71 9.28
CA GLU A 605 -5.87 12.49 10.27
C GLU A 605 -4.96 11.53 11.04
N PRO A 606 -3.71 11.91 11.38
CA PRO A 606 -2.80 11.06 12.14
C PRO A 606 -3.43 10.51 13.42
N GLN A 607 -4.22 11.32 14.11
CA GLN A 607 -4.87 10.99 15.38
C GLN A 607 -5.85 9.83 15.29
N HIS A 608 -6.33 9.48 14.10
CA HIS A 608 -7.18 8.31 13.89
C HIS A 608 -6.38 7.00 13.77
N GLY A 609 -5.05 7.07 13.59
CA GLY A 609 -4.18 5.91 13.41
C GLY A 609 -3.72 5.25 14.71
N TYR A 610 -3.73 5.98 15.83
CA TYR A 610 -3.29 5.48 17.13
C TYR A 610 -3.91 6.28 18.29
N ASP A 611 -3.86 5.73 19.52
CA ASP A 611 -4.16 6.47 20.75
C ASP A 611 -3.06 7.49 21.08
N PHE A 612 -3.24 8.74 20.68
CA PHE A 612 -2.28 9.82 20.98
C PHE A 612 -2.24 10.24 22.45
N GLU A 613 -3.28 9.98 23.25
CA GLU A 613 -3.18 10.22 24.69
C GLU A 613 -2.18 9.26 25.33
N TYR A 614 -2.19 8.01 24.90
CA TYR A 614 -1.19 7.03 25.29
C TYR A 614 0.21 7.41 24.79
N LEU A 615 0.37 7.80 23.53
CA LEU A 615 1.69 8.18 22.99
C LEU A 615 2.30 9.39 23.73
N ARG A 616 1.48 10.37 24.15
CA ARG A 616 1.96 11.51 24.97
C ARG A 616 2.50 11.09 26.33
N LYS A 617 2.03 9.97 26.90
CA LYS A 617 2.58 9.41 28.14
C LYS A 617 3.96 8.79 27.95
N LEU A 618 4.28 8.31 26.74
CA LEU A 618 5.61 7.81 26.41
C LEU A 618 6.63 8.93 26.22
N ASP A 619 6.16 10.14 25.92
CA ASP A 619 6.95 11.36 25.70
C ASP A 619 8.15 11.16 24.76
N LYS A 620 7.89 10.59 23.58
CA LYS A 620 8.88 10.36 22.53
C LYS A 620 8.49 11.06 21.23
N PRO A 621 9.47 11.55 20.44
CA PRO A 621 9.19 12.10 19.12
C PRO A 621 8.65 11.00 18.20
N LEU A 622 7.75 11.38 17.31
CA LEU A 622 7.05 10.49 16.39
C LEU A 622 7.19 10.97 14.95
N MET A 623 7.39 10.04 14.01
CA MET A 623 7.34 10.30 12.58
C MET A 623 6.22 9.48 11.93
N VAL A 624 5.37 10.15 11.14
CA VAL A 624 4.47 9.44 10.23
C VAL A 624 5.28 9.08 9.00
N THR A 625 5.47 7.79 8.76
CA THR A 625 6.41 7.30 7.76
C THR A 625 5.76 6.88 6.46
N GLU A 626 4.45 6.68 6.44
CA GLU A 626 3.62 6.54 5.25
C GLU A 626 2.24 7.13 5.50
N PHE A 627 1.76 7.90 4.54
CA PHE A 627 0.36 8.24 4.36
C PHE A 627 0.14 8.59 2.88
N HIS A 628 -1.09 8.41 2.40
CA HIS A 628 -1.47 8.90 1.07
C HIS A 628 -2.97 9.13 0.94
N PHE A 629 -3.33 9.79 -0.15
CA PHE A 629 -4.69 9.90 -0.64
C PHE A 629 -4.68 9.64 -2.15
N GLY A 630 -5.32 8.56 -2.58
CA GLY A 630 -5.47 8.24 -3.99
C GLY A 630 -6.92 8.38 -4.47
N SER A 631 -7.14 8.23 -5.77
CA SER A 631 -8.47 8.23 -6.40
C SER A 631 -8.49 7.26 -7.59
N ARG A 632 -9.59 7.16 -8.33
CA ARG A 632 -9.73 6.23 -9.48
C ARG A 632 -10.02 6.92 -10.80
N ASP A 633 -9.87 8.24 -10.86
CA ASP A 633 -10.23 9.09 -12.01
C ASP A 633 -9.00 9.57 -12.82
N ARG A 634 -7.82 8.96 -12.63
CA ARG A 634 -6.56 9.32 -13.31
C ARG A 634 -5.78 8.16 -13.95
N GLY A 635 -6.43 7.02 -14.15
CA GLY A 635 -5.90 5.92 -14.96
C GLY A 635 -5.70 4.61 -14.20
N PRO A 636 -4.87 4.57 -13.14
CA PRO A 636 -4.75 3.39 -12.27
C PRO A 636 -6.08 3.00 -11.62
N PHE A 637 -6.20 1.74 -11.22
CA PHE A 637 -7.50 1.13 -10.91
C PHE A 637 -7.82 1.10 -9.41
N TRP A 638 -6.81 1.30 -8.57
CA TRP A 638 -6.95 1.30 -7.12
C TRP A 638 -6.78 2.72 -6.56
N GLY A 639 -7.64 3.14 -5.63
CA GLY A 639 -7.51 4.43 -4.94
C GLY A 639 -6.49 4.44 -3.80
N GLY A 640 -5.74 3.34 -3.62
CA GLY A 640 -4.85 3.14 -2.47
C GLY A 640 -5.60 2.74 -1.18
N VAL A 641 -4.86 2.58 -0.09
CA VAL A 641 -5.40 2.27 1.25
C VAL A 641 -6.32 3.38 1.77
N SER A 642 -5.93 4.66 1.60
CA SER A 642 -6.76 5.83 1.88
C SER A 642 -7.19 6.49 0.58
N GLU A 643 -8.45 6.30 0.20
CA GLU A 643 -9.04 6.80 -1.04
C GLU A 643 -9.89 8.06 -0.79
N VAL A 644 -9.74 9.05 -1.67
CA VAL A 644 -10.67 10.18 -1.85
C VAL A 644 -11.48 9.98 -3.13
N TYR A 645 -12.58 10.70 -3.29
CA TYR A 645 -13.51 10.42 -4.38
C TYR A 645 -12.92 10.70 -5.77
N LYS A 646 -12.07 11.74 -5.87
CA LYS A 646 -11.48 12.22 -7.12
C LYS A 646 -10.16 12.97 -6.89
N GLU A 647 -9.37 13.13 -7.94
CA GLU A 647 -8.05 13.78 -7.91
C GLU A 647 -8.06 15.15 -7.19
N GLU A 648 -9.10 15.97 -7.42
CA GLU A 648 -9.15 17.33 -6.84
C GLU A 648 -9.26 17.34 -5.30
N GLU A 649 -9.62 16.21 -4.68
CA GLU A 649 -9.74 16.07 -3.22
C GLU A 649 -8.43 15.64 -2.55
N ARG A 650 -7.43 15.17 -3.30
CA ARG A 650 -6.14 14.72 -2.75
C ARG A 650 -5.39 15.87 -2.09
N GLY A 651 -5.40 17.05 -2.73
CA GLY A 651 -4.75 18.26 -2.21
C GLY A 651 -5.31 18.72 -0.86
N PRO A 652 -6.64 18.94 -0.74
CA PRO A 652 -7.28 19.24 0.54
C PRO A 652 -7.05 18.17 1.62
N ALA A 653 -7.06 16.89 1.26
CA ALA A 653 -6.81 15.80 2.21
C ALA A 653 -5.37 15.83 2.74
N TYR A 654 -4.37 16.02 1.86
CA TYR A 654 -2.96 16.21 2.23
C TYR A 654 -2.78 17.41 3.18
N ALA A 655 -3.40 18.54 2.84
CA ALA A 655 -3.35 19.76 3.65
C ALA A 655 -3.95 19.55 5.05
N ASN A 656 -5.10 18.88 5.13
CA ASN A 656 -5.72 18.55 6.41
C ASN A 656 -4.82 17.63 7.26
N PHE A 657 -4.25 16.59 6.63
CA PHE A 657 -3.38 15.64 7.32
C PHE A 657 -2.15 16.33 7.92
N LEU A 658 -1.44 17.19 7.17
CA LEU A 658 -0.27 17.91 7.68
C LEU A 658 -0.64 18.97 8.73
N LYS A 659 -1.77 19.66 8.57
CA LYS A 659 -2.28 20.56 9.61
C LYS A 659 -2.48 19.80 10.93
N LYS A 660 -3.14 18.64 10.87
CA LYS A 660 -3.37 17.78 12.03
C LYS A 660 -2.09 17.19 12.59
N ALA A 661 -1.12 16.88 11.74
CA ALA A 661 0.20 16.46 12.19
C ALA A 661 0.91 17.57 12.98
N LEU A 662 0.84 18.82 12.51
CA LEU A 662 1.42 19.96 13.21
C LEU A 662 0.69 20.34 14.51
N GLU A 663 -0.60 20.10 14.63
CA GLU A 663 -1.33 20.31 15.90
C GLU A 663 -0.79 19.40 17.02
N GLU A 664 -0.16 18.27 16.68
CA GLU A 664 0.40 17.33 17.65
C GLU A 664 1.87 17.65 17.99
N PRO A 665 2.22 17.92 19.26
CA PRO A 665 3.59 18.25 19.68
C PRO A 665 4.60 17.09 19.56
N LEU A 666 4.15 15.83 19.49
CA LEU A 666 5.06 14.69 19.32
C LEU A 666 5.54 14.51 17.87
N ILE A 667 4.77 14.97 16.89
CA ILE A 667 5.05 14.66 15.48
C ILE A 667 6.17 15.58 14.95
N VAL A 668 7.23 14.95 14.43
CA VAL A 668 8.43 15.60 13.90
C VAL A 668 8.63 15.39 12.39
N GLY A 669 7.71 14.69 11.72
CA GLY A 669 7.78 14.45 10.29
C GLY A 669 6.61 13.67 9.75
N ALA A 670 6.38 13.79 8.44
CA ALA A 670 5.36 13.08 7.69
C ALA A 670 5.87 12.77 6.27
N HIS A 671 5.91 11.49 5.90
CA HIS A 671 6.40 11.02 4.61
C HIS A 671 5.27 10.48 3.73
N TRP A 672 5.15 11.04 2.53
CA TRP A 672 4.18 10.64 1.52
C TRP A 672 4.56 9.31 0.87
N PHE A 673 3.60 8.40 0.73
CA PHE A 673 3.74 7.18 -0.08
C PHE A 673 2.87 7.30 -1.35
N GLN A 674 3.40 7.63 -2.53
CA GLN A 674 4.81 7.60 -2.91
C GLN A 674 5.11 8.53 -4.09
N TYR A 675 6.34 8.55 -4.62
CA TYR A 675 6.71 9.47 -5.70
C TYR A 675 5.91 9.26 -6.99
N LEU A 676 5.86 8.02 -7.47
CA LEU A 676 5.34 7.64 -8.79
C LEU A 676 4.05 6.82 -8.65
N ASP A 677 3.12 7.03 -9.59
CA ASP A 677 1.96 6.16 -9.73
C ASP A 677 2.35 4.72 -10.02
N GLN A 678 1.62 3.78 -9.43
CA GLN A 678 1.81 2.37 -9.73
C GLN A 678 1.24 2.05 -11.12
N PRO A 679 1.78 1.05 -11.83
CA PRO A 679 1.29 0.73 -13.17
C PRO A 679 -0.11 0.16 -13.06
N ALA A 680 -1.03 0.59 -13.93
CA ALA A 680 -2.43 0.15 -13.87
C ALA A 680 -2.59 -1.39 -14.00
N SER A 681 -1.60 -2.06 -14.60
CA SER A 681 -1.49 -3.52 -14.73
C SER A 681 -0.82 -4.25 -13.54
N GLY A 682 -0.50 -3.54 -12.45
CA GLY A 682 0.07 -4.10 -11.22
C GLY A 682 1.60 -4.07 -11.18
N ARG A 683 2.17 -3.49 -10.12
CA ARG A 683 3.62 -3.44 -9.90
C ARG A 683 4.18 -4.84 -9.67
N LEU A 684 5.49 -5.02 -9.89
CA LEU A 684 6.14 -6.32 -9.75
C LEU A 684 5.94 -6.94 -8.35
N LEU A 685 6.09 -6.16 -7.28
CA LEU A 685 6.13 -6.66 -5.90
C LEU A 685 4.90 -7.48 -5.49
N ASP A 686 3.69 -6.97 -5.70
CA ASP A 686 2.45 -7.53 -5.15
C ASP A 686 1.19 -7.24 -6.01
N GLY A 687 1.39 -6.69 -7.21
CA GLY A 687 0.31 -6.36 -8.15
C GLY A 687 -0.46 -5.09 -7.80
N GLU A 688 -0.03 -4.29 -6.81
CA GLU A 688 -0.66 -2.99 -6.56
C GLU A 688 -0.62 -2.07 -7.79
N ASN A 689 -1.75 -1.42 -8.06
CA ASN A 689 -2.01 -0.66 -9.27
C ASN A 689 -2.79 0.63 -8.97
N GLY A 690 -2.34 1.35 -7.95
CA GLY A 690 -3.00 2.53 -7.44
C GLY A 690 -2.50 3.88 -7.97
N HIS A 691 -3.43 4.84 -7.96
CA HIS A 691 -3.17 6.23 -8.28
C HIS A 691 -2.91 6.99 -6.98
N LEU A 692 -1.64 7.20 -6.67
CA LEU A 692 -1.15 7.71 -5.39
C LEU A 692 0.20 8.44 -5.53
N GLY A 693 0.76 8.50 -6.72
CA GLY A 693 1.98 9.24 -7.05
C GLY A 693 1.79 10.76 -7.04
N LEU A 694 2.89 11.47 -6.84
CA LEU A 694 3.01 12.89 -7.19
C LEU A 694 3.13 13.07 -8.71
N VAL A 695 3.71 12.07 -9.39
CA VAL A 695 3.87 12.00 -10.84
C VAL A 695 3.19 10.76 -11.43
N ALA A 696 2.64 10.92 -12.62
CA ALA A 696 2.07 9.84 -13.43
C ALA A 696 3.17 8.94 -14.02
N ILE A 697 2.78 7.76 -14.52
CA ILE A 697 3.67 6.85 -15.28
C ILE A 697 4.35 7.50 -16.50
N THR A 698 3.84 8.64 -16.95
CA THR A 698 4.38 9.45 -18.06
C THR A 698 5.38 10.54 -17.61
N ASP A 699 5.84 10.49 -16.36
CA ASP A 699 6.69 11.50 -15.73
C ASP A 699 6.06 12.90 -15.67
N ARG A 700 4.74 12.97 -15.74
CA ARG A 700 3.99 14.23 -15.64
C ARG A 700 3.49 14.43 -14.20
N PRO A 701 3.77 15.58 -13.56
CA PRO A 701 3.20 15.86 -12.24
C PRO A 701 1.69 16.10 -12.33
N TYR A 702 0.97 15.67 -11.30
CA TYR A 702 -0.44 16.03 -11.11
C TYR A 702 -0.54 17.49 -10.65
N GLU A 703 -0.61 18.43 -11.61
CA GLU A 703 -0.36 19.85 -11.39
C GLU A 703 -1.25 20.46 -10.29
N GLY A 704 -2.53 20.08 -10.23
CA GLY A 704 -3.45 20.53 -9.19
C GLY A 704 -3.01 20.08 -7.79
N PHE A 705 -2.70 18.79 -7.66
CA PHE A 705 -2.26 18.20 -6.40
C PHE A 705 -0.90 18.76 -5.94
N VAL A 706 0.09 18.79 -6.84
CA VAL A 706 1.46 19.29 -6.53
C VAL A 706 1.46 20.75 -6.09
N LYS A 707 0.59 21.61 -6.66
CA LYS A 707 0.42 22.99 -6.18
C LYS A 707 -0.11 23.04 -4.74
N SER A 708 -1.05 22.17 -4.40
CA SER A 708 -1.59 22.06 -3.04
C SER A 708 -0.54 21.54 -2.06
N VAL A 709 0.25 20.54 -2.46
CA VAL A 709 1.39 20.00 -1.69
C VAL A 709 2.39 21.12 -1.41
N ARG A 710 2.85 21.83 -2.45
CA ARG A 710 3.78 22.96 -2.30
C ARG A 710 3.25 24.00 -1.31
N LYS A 711 2.01 24.44 -1.51
CA LYS A 711 1.39 25.44 -0.62
C LYS A 711 1.43 24.96 0.83
N THR A 712 0.98 23.73 1.08
CA THR A 712 0.92 23.15 2.43
C THR A 712 2.32 23.04 3.06
N ASN A 713 3.31 22.55 2.31
CA ASN A 713 4.68 22.38 2.80
C ASN A 713 5.32 23.72 3.19
N LEU A 714 5.07 24.78 2.41
CA LEU A 714 5.53 26.12 2.76
C LEU A 714 4.81 26.70 3.98
N GLU A 715 3.52 26.40 4.16
CA GLU A 715 2.78 26.79 5.36
C GLU A 715 3.32 26.08 6.61
N VAL A 716 3.70 24.81 6.50
CA VAL A 716 4.36 24.05 7.56
C VAL A 716 5.68 24.71 7.97
N ALA A 717 6.54 25.00 6.97
CA ALA A 717 7.82 25.68 7.20
C ALA A 717 7.64 27.03 7.90
N ALA A 718 6.69 27.84 7.43
CA ALA A 718 6.41 29.15 8.01
C ALA A 718 5.91 29.07 9.47
N GLN A 719 5.07 28.09 9.81
CA GLN A 719 4.57 27.92 11.18
C GLN A 719 5.68 27.52 12.15
N LEU A 720 6.58 26.62 11.74
CA LEU A 720 7.68 26.18 12.59
C LEU A 720 8.76 27.24 12.75
N ALA A 721 9.01 28.05 11.71
CA ALA A 721 9.86 29.24 11.83
C ALA A 721 9.24 30.32 12.74
N ALA A 722 7.92 30.54 12.68
CA ALA A 722 7.22 31.56 13.48
C ALA A 722 6.99 31.18 14.96
N SER A 723 7.20 29.92 15.34
CA SER A 723 6.97 29.43 16.71
C SER A 723 8.02 29.92 17.73
N ALA A 724 9.02 30.71 17.31
CA ALA A 724 9.88 31.44 18.23
C ALA A 724 9.10 32.61 18.86
N PRO A 725 9.11 32.80 20.21
CA PRO A 725 8.61 34.03 20.78
C PRO A 725 9.46 35.18 20.21
N ALA A 726 8.78 36.24 19.72
CA ALA A 726 9.42 37.48 19.36
C ALA A 726 10.38 37.86 20.51
N ALA A 727 11.67 37.94 20.20
CA ALA A 727 12.70 38.31 21.17
C ALA A 727 12.19 39.55 21.91
N LYS A 728 11.89 39.41 23.20
CA LYS A 728 11.62 40.57 24.04
C LYS A 728 12.87 41.43 23.93
N GLN A 729 12.75 42.55 23.24
CA GLN A 729 13.74 43.61 23.31
C GLN A 729 14.07 43.79 24.79
N PRO A 730 15.35 43.80 25.18
CA PRO A 730 15.71 44.03 26.57
C PRO A 730 15.02 45.32 26.99
N ALA A 731 14.15 45.21 28.00
CA ALA A 731 13.43 46.33 28.56
C ALA A 731 14.43 47.46 28.81
N GLY A 732 14.18 48.62 28.18
CA GLY A 732 15.06 49.77 28.25
C GLY A 732 15.50 50.01 29.69
N ALA A 733 16.82 50.14 29.87
CA ALA A 733 17.41 50.54 31.13
C ALA A 733 16.67 51.80 31.66
N PRO A 734 16.39 51.87 32.97
CA PRO A 734 15.68 53.01 33.53
C PRO A 734 16.46 54.30 33.25
N LYS A 735 15.76 55.31 32.72
CA LYS A 735 16.31 56.66 32.50
C LYS A 735 16.87 57.18 33.82
N ALA A 736 18.18 57.40 33.87
CA ALA A 736 18.84 58.12 34.95
C ALA A 736 18.65 59.64 34.77
N GLU A 737 18.23 60.31 35.84
CA GLU A 737 18.26 61.77 35.96
C GLU A 737 19.71 62.30 36.05
N PRO A 738 20.00 63.53 35.60
CA PRO A 738 21.35 63.99 35.38
C PRO A 738 21.94 64.70 36.62
N ALA A 739 23.17 64.32 37.00
CA ALA A 739 24.00 65.14 37.89
C ALA A 739 25.50 65.07 37.56
N LYS A 740 25.95 66.15 36.90
CA LYS A 740 27.23 66.90 36.94
C LYS A 740 28.59 66.21 36.71
N PRO A 741 29.57 66.97 36.15
CA PRO A 741 30.74 66.42 35.48
C PRO A 741 31.99 66.41 36.35
N GLU A 742 32.79 65.35 36.27
CA GLU A 742 34.20 65.36 36.68
C GLU A 742 35.12 64.66 35.66
N ALA A 743 36.36 65.13 35.64
CA ALA A 743 37.34 65.18 34.56
C ALA A 743 38.01 63.82 34.17
N PRO A 744 38.70 63.75 33.02
CA PRO A 744 39.09 62.48 32.40
C PRO A 744 40.41 61.94 32.97
N LYS A 745 40.50 60.61 33.14
CA LYS A 745 41.78 59.93 33.29
C LYS A 745 41.89 58.71 32.38
N ALA A 746 42.73 58.91 31.37
CA ALA A 746 43.76 58.04 30.81
C ALA A 746 43.50 56.53 30.59
N GLN A 747 43.67 56.18 29.31
CA GLN A 747 43.86 54.85 28.74
C GLN A 747 44.98 54.04 29.39
N ALA A 748 44.80 52.72 29.41
CA ALA A 748 45.88 51.77 29.20
C ALA A 748 45.38 50.64 28.29
N VAL A 749 46.11 50.44 27.21
CA VAL A 749 45.84 49.53 26.10
C VAL A 749 47.01 48.56 25.99
N LYS A 750 46.71 47.34 25.51
CA LYS A 750 47.56 46.33 24.84
C LYS A 750 48.34 45.32 25.71
N PRO A 751 48.82 44.18 25.14
CA PRO A 751 48.52 43.60 23.80
C PRO A 751 48.31 42.06 23.76
N GLU A 752 47.69 41.63 22.66
CA GLU A 752 47.76 40.30 22.03
C GLU A 752 49.10 40.01 21.34
N ALA A 753 49.38 38.71 21.11
CA ALA A 753 50.04 38.05 19.94
C ALA A 753 51.07 36.97 20.36
N PRO A 754 51.50 36.01 19.50
CA PRO A 754 50.90 35.47 18.26
C PRO A 754 50.95 33.92 18.09
N LYS A 755 50.39 33.49 16.96
CA LYS A 755 50.37 32.18 16.26
C LYS A 755 51.75 31.53 15.99
N ALA A 756 51.72 30.21 15.71
CA ALA A 756 52.69 29.50 14.87
C ALA A 756 52.03 28.45 13.97
N GLU A 757 52.42 28.45 12.69
CA GLU A 757 52.10 27.50 11.60
C GLU A 757 53.12 26.35 11.53
N ALA A 758 52.73 25.25 10.86
CA ALA A 758 53.52 24.35 9.97
C ALA A 758 52.84 22.96 9.94
N SER A 759 52.81 22.11 8.91
CA SER A 759 53.21 22.11 7.50
C SER A 759 52.85 20.72 6.95
N SER A 760 52.36 20.60 5.72
CA SER A 760 52.20 19.32 4.99
C SER A 760 53.51 18.81 4.39
N PRO A 761 53.55 17.55 3.93
CA PRO A 761 53.91 17.33 2.52
C PRO A 761 53.10 16.22 1.80
N ALA A 762 53.08 16.31 0.47
CA ALA A 762 52.56 15.36 -0.52
C ALA A 762 53.74 14.70 -1.30
N PRO A 763 53.57 14.01 -2.44
CA PRO A 763 52.76 12.82 -2.78
C PRO A 763 53.62 11.68 -3.42
N ALA A 764 53.03 10.51 -3.71
CA ALA A 764 53.63 9.50 -4.60
C ALA A 764 52.57 8.76 -5.45
N GLN A 765 52.89 8.53 -6.73
CA GLN A 765 52.19 7.73 -7.76
C GLN A 765 53.19 6.67 -8.34
N PRO A 766 52.86 5.79 -9.32
CA PRO A 766 51.89 4.68 -9.28
C PRO A 766 52.41 3.33 -9.94
N ALA A 767 51.50 2.34 -10.02
CA ALA A 767 51.40 1.18 -10.97
C ALA A 767 52.03 -0.19 -10.58
N PRO A 768 51.62 -1.35 -11.19
CA PRO A 768 50.41 -1.68 -11.98
C PRO A 768 49.66 -3.00 -11.58
N GLY A 769 48.36 -3.04 -11.91
CA GLY A 769 47.62 -4.13 -12.58
C GLY A 769 47.54 -5.57 -12.01
N THR A 770 46.31 -6.02 -11.72
CA THR A 770 45.74 -7.25 -12.33
C THR A 770 44.21 -7.20 -12.36
N LYS A 771 43.68 -7.66 -13.51
CA LYS A 771 42.28 -7.94 -13.82
C LYS A 771 41.71 -8.98 -12.84
N ASP A 772 40.47 -8.77 -12.41
CA ASP A 772 39.38 -9.74 -12.57
C ASP A 772 38.04 -9.05 -12.28
N ALA A 773 37.18 -9.06 -13.29
CA ALA A 773 35.85 -8.48 -13.24
C ALA A 773 34.85 -9.60 -12.91
N ALA A 774 34.23 -9.52 -11.74
CA ALA A 774 33.02 -10.27 -11.42
C ALA A 774 31.89 -9.26 -11.22
N SER A 775 30.97 -9.27 -12.19
CA SER A 775 29.72 -8.52 -12.21
C SER A 775 28.86 -8.84 -10.99
N ALA A 776 28.72 -7.88 -10.09
CA ALA A 776 27.73 -7.91 -9.02
C ALA A 776 26.36 -7.51 -9.61
N GLN A 777 25.42 -8.46 -9.62
CA GLN A 777 24.01 -8.21 -9.89
C GLN A 777 23.43 -7.29 -8.80
N PRO A 778 22.62 -6.28 -9.14
CA PRO A 778 21.85 -5.55 -8.15
C PRO A 778 20.72 -6.46 -7.66
N ALA A 779 20.64 -6.62 -6.33
CA ALA A 779 19.52 -7.28 -5.68
C ALA A 779 18.24 -6.48 -5.98
N ALA A 780 17.31 -7.09 -6.71
CA ALA A 780 15.95 -6.62 -6.83
C ALA A 780 15.29 -6.74 -5.44
N ASN A 781 14.91 -5.60 -4.88
CA ASN A 781 14.17 -5.50 -3.61
C ASN A 781 12.68 -5.44 -3.89
#